data_AF-A0A6C1NM26-F1
#
_entry.id   AF-A0A6C1NM26-F1
#
_cell.length_a   1.000
_cell.length_b   1.000
_cell.length_c   1.000
_cell.angle_alpha   90.00
_cell.angle_beta   90.00
_cell.angle_gamma   90.00
#
_symmetry.space_group_name_H-M   'P 1'
#
loop_
_entity.id
_entity.type
_entity.pdbx_description
1 polymer ?
#
loop_
_entity_poly.entity_id
_entity_poly.type
_entity_poly.pdbx_seq_one_letter_code
_entity_poly.pdbx_strand_id
1 'polypeptide(L)'
;MNILPAASRSPRLPRPGSRSPQGLRSPSVPAFLRLLPFLAVLLVWGMAPGAGTLVGQEPPEVGDLPADSAGVMEEVREMQAAFEAWRESRIPVRTRDMRGFRCDERIGRMCHWFGGADEADFPPEPVETGMARVELIGALANARTQVAHPWVLGQLVVYLEEDGRRGQALQAARQCELAETWWCAALEGYVLHRDGRYVDAEEAFERALASAPDHEKSRWLEPRFILTPSARSEWDRVDEAERERLRERLWRFSNPLFIRDGNDRWTEHLARVVLVMVREDAAQPYQIPWEEDLEESLIRYGWEIGWSRVRSAQTGQLLQDTRSIVGHHHPGSRGYLFPETFVAAPADIPPEAWLTGPREARTWYAARYAPDFRGLETQVARFRRGDSLLVVGAYRPDPGSAVVDLPGAAPDRGDPFGSTDPFGAPPAGGEDEVAGPYRSGLFLVPEDGGEILSVEGDQDDAVFSLMAPGGRWVSSLEVLDEDGGAAWRARQGIEQRPLLRGQAGLSDLVLLREDAPVPDSFEEAVPLVRPGIRVGRGERFVVAWEVYGLGVEDDAEVTLAFTRGAPGFLERVGAFLGLVETDEPLSITFREVGPDEVDTVFRALEISLPQLEPDEYTLHLELSLPGQEPLVSSRPIVVEDR
;
A
#
# COMPACT_ATOMS: atom_id res chain seq x y z
N MET A 1 -32.49 44.57 56.51
CA MET A 1 -32.40 44.88 57.94
C MET A 1 -31.19 44.14 58.48
N ASN A 2 -30.15 44.88 58.87
CA ASN A 2 -28.99 44.56 59.74
C ASN A 2 -28.09 43.35 59.41
N ILE A 3 -26.82 43.52 59.02
CA ILE A 3 -25.58 43.88 59.77
C ILE A 3 -24.69 42.63 59.95
N LEU A 4 -23.46 42.71 59.42
CA LEU A 4 -22.28 41.84 59.66
C LEU A 4 -21.73 41.99 61.09
N PRO A 5 -20.92 41.03 61.59
CA PRO A 5 -19.46 41.28 61.72
C PRO A 5 -18.61 40.02 61.38
N ALA A 6 -17.47 40.14 60.67
CA ALA A 6 -16.07 40.30 61.14
C ALA A 6 -15.52 39.11 61.97
N ALA A 7 -14.28 38.63 61.89
CA ALA A 7 -13.09 38.76 61.03
C ALA A 7 -12.00 37.83 61.63
N SER A 8 -11.14 37.17 60.85
CA SER A 8 -9.72 36.96 61.23
C SER A 8 -8.83 36.49 60.06
N ARG A 9 -7.94 37.42 59.70
CA ARG A 9 -6.60 37.32 59.07
C ARG A 9 -5.67 36.36 59.85
N SER A 10 -4.62 35.67 59.38
CA SER A 10 -3.65 35.74 58.26
C SER A 10 -2.77 34.43 58.33
N PRO A 11 -1.49 34.34 57.91
CA PRO A 11 -0.95 34.17 56.54
C PRO A 11 0.05 32.98 56.37
N ARG A 12 0.40 32.68 55.10
CA ARG A 12 1.67 32.17 54.53
C ARG A 12 2.64 31.33 55.39
N LEU A 13 3.11 30.21 54.83
CA LEU A 13 4.49 30.01 54.30
C LEU A 13 4.69 28.54 53.79
N PRO A 14 5.78 28.27 53.02
CA PRO A 14 5.85 27.20 52.01
C PRO A 14 6.89 26.08 52.31
N ARG A 15 6.79 25.01 51.49
CA ARG A 15 7.81 23.96 51.19
C ARG A 15 8.15 22.97 52.31
N PRO A 16 8.41 21.70 51.96
CA PRO A 16 9.75 21.31 51.51
C PRO A 16 9.74 20.48 50.22
N GLY A 17 10.71 20.76 49.35
CA GLY A 17 11.09 19.80 48.32
C GLY A 17 11.92 18.67 48.93
N SER A 18 11.92 17.51 48.30
CA SER A 18 13.15 16.74 48.02
C SER A 18 12.84 15.49 47.20
N ARG A 19 13.74 15.25 46.22
CA ARG A 19 14.14 13.96 45.64
C ARG A 19 13.23 13.31 44.61
N SER A 20 13.46 13.71 43.35
CA SER A 20 13.50 12.79 42.21
C SER A 20 14.49 11.64 42.49
N PRO A 21 14.15 10.38 42.23
CA PRO A 21 15.13 9.32 42.15
C PRO A 21 15.79 9.34 40.76
N GLN A 22 17.07 9.71 40.74
CA GLN A 22 17.97 9.28 39.67
C GLN A 22 18.29 7.81 39.88
N GLY A 23 18.25 7.05 38.78
CA GLY A 23 19.03 5.84 38.61
C GLY A 23 18.24 4.55 38.64
N LEU A 24 17.86 4.06 37.46
CA LEU A 24 18.14 2.68 37.06
C LEU A 24 18.59 2.71 35.60
N ARG A 25 19.87 2.35 35.44
CA ARG A 25 20.60 2.27 34.18
C ARG A 25 20.06 1.08 33.40
N SER A 26 19.76 1.29 32.13
CA SER A 26 19.63 0.23 31.13
C SER A 26 20.95 -0.55 31.03
N PRO A 27 20.91 -1.89 30.94
CA PRO A 27 22.12 -2.69 30.79
C PRO A 27 22.71 -2.46 29.39
N SER A 28 23.92 -1.92 29.39
CA SER A 28 24.82 -1.85 28.26
C SER A 28 25.13 -3.26 27.74
N VAL A 29 24.72 -3.55 26.52
CA VAL A 29 25.17 -4.72 25.74
C VAL A 29 26.67 -4.58 25.48
N PRO A 30 27.49 -5.63 25.71
CA PRO A 30 28.94 -5.53 25.64
C PRO A 30 29.42 -5.36 24.20
N ALA A 31 30.15 -4.27 23.96
CA ALA A 31 30.98 -4.10 22.78
C ALA A 31 32.10 -5.15 22.79
N PHE A 32 31.98 -6.16 21.94
CA PHE A 32 33.09 -7.04 21.62
C PHE A 32 34.11 -6.27 20.77
N LEU A 33 35.19 -5.82 21.42
CA LEU A 33 36.44 -5.52 20.76
C LEU A 33 36.93 -6.77 20.03
N ARG A 34 36.91 -6.75 18.69
CA ARG A 34 37.81 -7.57 17.89
C ARG A 34 38.95 -6.69 17.37
N LEU A 35 40.04 -6.72 18.13
CA LEU A 35 41.38 -6.43 17.65
C LEU A 35 41.74 -7.45 16.56
N LEU A 36 42.03 -6.99 15.34
CA LEU A 36 42.84 -7.72 14.39
C LEU A 36 43.90 -6.80 13.78
N PRO A 37 45.13 -7.29 13.57
CA PRO A 37 46.31 -6.46 13.41
C PRO A 37 46.51 -6.01 11.95
N PHE A 38 47.15 -4.84 11.84
CA PHE A 38 47.88 -4.42 10.66
C PHE A 38 48.83 -5.53 10.19
N LEU A 39 48.66 -6.01 8.96
CA LEU A 39 49.70 -6.71 8.24
C LEU A 39 49.85 -6.08 6.85
N ALA A 40 50.90 -5.27 6.74
CA ALA A 40 51.38 -4.74 5.48
C ALA A 40 51.93 -5.90 4.64
N VAL A 41 51.37 -6.08 3.44
CA VAL A 41 51.99 -6.88 2.39
C VAL A 41 52.36 -5.94 1.26
N LEU A 42 53.67 -5.69 1.15
CA LEU A 42 54.34 -5.11 0.00
C LEU A 42 54.12 -6.02 -1.22
N LEU A 43 53.43 -5.51 -2.24
CA LEU A 43 53.48 -6.10 -3.59
C LEU A 43 54.44 -5.29 -4.46
N VAL A 44 55.58 -5.93 -4.66
CA VAL A 44 56.68 -5.52 -5.54
C VAL A 44 56.21 -5.56 -7.00
N TRP A 45 56.52 -4.49 -7.70
CA TRP A 45 56.47 -4.35 -9.16
C TRP A 45 57.14 -5.52 -9.89
N GLY A 46 56.39 -6.16 -10.79
CA GLY A 46 56.92 -7.07 -11.81
C GLY A 46 56.36 -6.69 -13.18
N MET A 47 57.21 -6.12 -14.04
CA MET A 47 56.93 -5.86 -15.44
C MET A 47 56.88 -7.17 -16.25
N ALA A 48 55.84 -7.35 -17.08
CA ALA A 48 55.93 -7.99 -18.40
C ALA A 48 54.67 -7.68 -19.24
N PRO A 49 54.80 -7.53 -20.58
CA PRO A 49 53.77 -6.96 -21.45
C PRO A 49 52.85 -8.05 -22.03
N GLY A 50 51.55 -7.76 -22.06
CA GLY A 50 50.55 -8.55 -22.77
C GLY A 50 49.54 -7.61 -23.39
N ALA A 51 49.80 -7.18 -24.63
CA ALA A 51 48.86 -6.43 -25.44
C ALA A 51 47.71 -7.36 -25.84
N GLY A 52 46.62 -7.32 -25.07
CA GLY A 52 45.30 -7.77 -25.50
C GLY A 52 44.49 -6.52 -25.84
N THR A 53 44.30 -6.26 -27.12
CA THR A 53 43.36 -5.26 -27.62
C THR A 53 41.96 -5.63 -27.16
N LEU A 54 41.49 -4.96 -26.10
CA LEU A 54 40.06 -4.84 -25.84
C LEU A 54 39.49 -3.93 -26.92
N VAL A 55 38.82 -4.57 -27.88
CA VAL A 55 37.89 -3.91 -28.79
C VAL A 55 36.82 -3.26 -27.91
N GLY A 56 36.87 -1.93 -27.82
CA GLY A 56 35.74 -1.17 -27.31
C GLY A 56 34.56 -1.42 -28.24
N GLN A 57 33.49 -2.01 -27.74
CA GLN A 57 32.20 -1.91 -28.42
C GLN A 57 31.78 -0.45 -28.33
N GLU A 58 31.74 0.20 -29.50
CA GLU A 58 31.07 1.48 -29.67
C GLU A 58 29.62 1.37 -29.16
N PRO A 59 29.07 2.45 -28.54
CA PRO A 59 27.65 2.52 -28.28
C PRO A 59 26.90 2.38 -29.62
N PRO A 60 25.69 1.79 -29.64
CA PRO A 60 24.92 1.67 -30.87
C PRO A 60 24.75 3.05 -31.52
N GLU A 61 25.12 3.17 -32.79
CA GLU A 61 24.93 4.36 -33.60
C GLU A 61 23.44 4.75 -33.56
N VAL A 62 23.15 5.87 -32.92
CA VAL A 62 21.93 6.65 -33.18
C VAL A 62 22.03 7.02 -34.65
N GLY A 63 21.18 6.43 -35.50
CA GLY A 63 21.20 6.70 -36.94
C GLY A 63 21.13 8.21 -37.19
N ASP A 64 22.07 8.74 -37.98
CA ASP A 64 22.12 10.15 -38.35
C ASP A 64 20.75 10.57 -38.92
N LEU A 65 20.06 11.45 -38.19
CA LEU A 65 18.85 12.08 -38.70
C LEU A 65 19.22 12.94 -39.93
N PRO A 66 18.38 13.01 -40.97
CA PRO A 66 18.57 13.97 -42.05
C PRO A 66 18.76 15.39 -41.49
N ALA A 67 19.62 16.20 -42.10
CA ALA A 67 19.97 17.53 -41.59
C ALA A 67 18.75 18.43 -41.28
N ASP A 68 17.69 18.35 -42.11
CA ASP A 68 16.44 19.08 -41.90
C ASP A 68 15.68 18.54 -40.67
N SER A 69 15.72 17.23 -40.41
CA SER A 69 15.13 16.61 -39.22
C SER A 69 15.91 16.94 -37.95
N ALA A 70 17.24 17.04 -38.01
CA ALA A 70 18.06 17.45 -36.89
C ALA A 70 17.74 18.89 -36.45
N GLY A 71 17.55 19.82 -37.41
CA GLY A 71 17.17 21.19 -37.12
C GLY A 71 15.80 21.31 -36.44
N VAL A 72 14.80 20.56 -36.92
CA VAL A 72 13.47 20.51 -36.27
C VAL A 72 13.59 19.99 -34.83
N MET A 73 14.40 18.95 -34.61
CA MET A 73 14.61 18.37 -33.26
C MET A 73 15.28 19.34 -32.30
N GLU A 74 16.29 20.09 -32.76
CA GLU A 74 16.95 21.13 -31.96
C GLU A 74 15.95 22.23 -31.57
N GLU A 75 15.18 22.75 -32.54
CA GLU A 75 14.18 23.78 -32.32
C GLU A 75 13.13 23.36 -31.28
N VAL A 76 12.53 22.18 -31.40
CA VAL A 76 11.49 21.77 -30.43
C VAL A 76 12.04 21.47 -29.04
N ARG A 77 13.30 21.03 -28.93
CA ARG A 77 13.96 20.86 -27.63
C ARG A 77 14.22 22.20 -26.98
N GLU A 78 14.66 23.20 -27.73
CA GLU A 78 14.79 24.57 -27.22
C GLU A 78 13.45 25.16 -26.79
N MET A 79 12.38 24.94 -27.56
CA MET A 79 11.03 25.39 -27.19
C MET A 79 10.52 24.70 -25.92
N GLN A 80 10.73 23.39 -25.78
CA GLN A 80 10.38 22.63 -24.58
C GLN A 80 11.17 23.15 -23.36
N ALA A 81 12.47 23.36 -23.51
CA ALA A 81 13.30 23.94 -22.45
C ALA A 81 12.89 25.37 -22.06
N ALA A 82 12.55 26.19 -23.05
CA ALA A 82 12.06 27.55 -22.81
C ALA A 82 10.72 27.57 -22.07
N PHE A 83 9.81 26.65 -22.40
CA PHE A 83 8.55 26.48 -21.68
C PHE A 83 8.80 26.10 -20.21
N GLU A 84 9.69 25.15 -19.94
CA GLU A 84 9.97 24.71 -18.56
C GLU A 84 10.63 25.79 -17.71
N ALA A 85 11.56 26.54 -18.28
CA ALA A 85 12.14 27.72 -17.63
C ALA A 85 11.08 28.81 -17.39
N TRP A 86 10.16 29.01 -18.34
CA TRP A 86 9.04 29.93 -18.17
C TRP A 86 8.12 29.48 -17.03
N ARG A 87 7.72 28.20 -17.01
CA ARG A 87 6.88 27.58 -15.97
C ARG A 87 7.51 27.81 -14.59
N GLU A 88 8.79 27.48 -14.42
CA GLU A 88 9.55 27.73 -13.18
C GLU A 88 9.48 29.21 -12.76
N SER A 89 9.73 30.12 -13.70
CA SER A 89 9.75 31.56 -13.42
C SER A 89 8.41 32.08 -12.88
N ARG A 90 7.29 31.48 -13.32
CA ARG A 90 5.92 31.87 -13.00
C ARG A 90 5.37 31.26 -11.72
N ILE A 91 5.98 30.20 -11.19
CA ILE A 91 5.55 29.60 -9.92
C ILE A 91 5.66 30.65 -8.79
N PRO A 92 4.54 30.98 -8.10
CA PRO A 92 4.56 31.96 -7.01
C PRO A 92 5.54 31.57 -5.91
N VAL A 93 6.35 32.54 -5.46
CA VAL A 93 7.24 32.33 -4.32
C VAL A 93 6.41 32.40 -3.04
N ARG A 94 6.31 31.28 -2.33
CA ARG A 94 5.73 31.25 -0.99
C ARG A 94 6.83 31.40 0.06
N THR A 95 6.60 32.26 1.04
CA THR A 95 7.42 32.34 2.26
C THR A 95 6.97 31.26 3.26
N ARG A 96 6.99 29.98 2.85
CA ARG A 96 6.95 28.91 3.84
C ARG A 96 8.39 28.79 4.34
N ASP A 97 8.60 29.18 5.59
CA ASP A 97 9.91 29.16 6.22
C ASP A 97 10.40 27.71 6.20
N MET A 98 11.42 27.40 5.38
CA MET A 98 12.00 26.05 5.27
C MET A 98 12.66 25.57 6.59
N ARG A 99 12.65 26.41 7.64
CA ARG A 99 13.12 26.13 9.00
C ARG A 99 12.21 25.10 9.68
N GLY A 100 12.35 23.83 9.32
CA GLY A 100 11.64 22.74 9.97
C GLY A 100 11.37 21.51 9.11
N PHE A 101 11.59 21.58 7.78
CA PHE A 101 11.43 20.40 6.94
C PHE A 101 12.54 19.39 7.24
N ARG A 102 12.14 18.25 7.81
CA ARG A 102 12.99 17.08 7.93
C ARG A 102 12.99 16.38 6.57
N CYS A 103 14.17 15.97 6.12
CA CYS A 103 14.26 15.05 5.00
C CYS A 103 13.99 13.64 5.53
N ASP A 104 12.87 13.06 5.15
CA ASP A 104 12.49 11.71 5.61
C ASP A 104 13.15 10.66 4.72
N GLU A 105 13.21 10.91 3.41
CA GLU A 105 13.92 10.06 2.45
C GLU A 105 14.81 10.90 1.52
N ARG A 106 16.05 10.46 1.34
CA ARG A 106 17.05 11.10 0.48
C ARG A 106 17.38 10.20 -0.71
N ILE A 107 17.09 10.67 -1.91
CA ILE A 107 17.42 9.98 -3.17
C ILE A 107 18.30 10.93 -3.97
N GLY A 108 19.61 10.69 -4.00
CA GLY A 108 20.58 11.59 -4.64
C GLY A 108 20.41 13.05 -4.20
N ARG A 109 20.08 13.93 -5.15
CA ARG A 109 19.85 15.37 -4.95
C ARG A 109 18.45 15.66 -4.39
N MET A 110 17.51 14.72 -4.51
CA MET A 110 16.11 14.87 -4.09
C MET A 110 15.91 14.59 -2.61
N CYS A 111 15.06 15.40 -1.98
CA CYS A 111 14.60 15.18 -0.62
C CYS A 111 13.09 15.00 -0.63
N HIS A 112 12.63 13.85 -0.15
CA HIS A 112 11.22 13.57 0.05
C HIS A 112 10.90 13.69 1.54
N TRP A 113 9.77 14.31 1.85
CA TRP A 113 9.19 14.34 3.18
C TRP A 113 7.80 13.75 3.11
N PHE A 114 7.43 12.99 4.12
CA PHE A 114 6.21 12.20 4.12
C PHE A 114 4.98 13.02 4.54
N GLY A 115 4.90 14.30 4.14
CA GLY A 115 4.00 15.37 4.61
C GLY A 115 2.60 14.97 5.11
N GLY A 116 1.54 15.44 4.47
CA GLY A 116 0.16 15.16 4.91
C GLY A 116 -0.84 15.93 4.04
N ALA A 117 -1.96 16.34 4.64
CA ALA A 117 -2.96 17.18 3.95
C ALA A 117 -2.36 18.46 3.33
N ASP A 118 -1.30 18.99 3.94
CA ASP A 118 -0.53 20.14 3.46
C ASP A 118 0.09 19.95 2.07
N GLU A 119 0.23 18.72 1.57
CA GLU A 119 0.69 18.47 0.19
C GLU A 119 -0.29 18.98 -0.88
N ALA A 120 -1.56 19.22 -0.51
CA ALA A 120 -2.51 19.89 -1.40
C ALA A 120 -2.33 21.42 -1.41
N ASP A 121 -1.49 21.99 -0.53
CA ASP A 121 -1.29 23.43 -0.42
C ASP A 121 -0.21 23.96 -1.38
N PHE A 122 -0.52 23.91 -2.67
CA PHE A 122 0.26 24.56 -3.73
C PHE A 122 -0.56 25.62 -4.48
N PRO A 123 0.06 26.66 -5.06
CA PRO A 123 -0.65 27.63 -5.88
C PRO A 123 -1.19 26.97 -7.17
N PRO A 124 -2.37 27.38 -7.65
CA PRO A 124 -2.84 26.97 -8.98
C PRO A 124 -1.88 27.48 -10.06
N GLU A 125 -1.87 26.77 -11.19
CA GLU A 125 -1.04 27.18 -12.33
C GLU A 125 -1.52 28.54 -12.90
N PRO A 126 -0.61 29.49 -13.13
CA PRO A 126 -0.97 30.75 -13.78
C PRO A 126 -1.50 30.54 -15.21
N VAL A 127 -2.51 31.31 -15.59
CA VAL A 127 -3.13 31.24 -16.94
C VAL A 127 -2.08 31.42 -18.04
N GLU A 128 -1.08 32.28 -17.84
CA GLU A 128 0.00 32.51 -18.80
C GLU A 128 0.91 31.29 -18.98
N THR A 129 1.04 30.43 -17.97
CA THR A 129 1.74 29.15 -18.10
C THR A 129 0.91 28.17 -18.92
N GLY A 130 -0.41 28.09 -18.69
CA GLY A 130 -1.31 27.27 -19.49
C GLY A 130 -1.32 27.67 -20.97
N MET A 131 -1.36 28.98 -21.28
CA MET A 131 -1.25 29.48 -22.66
C MET A 131 0.08 29.08 -23.31
N ALA A 132 1.19 29.21 -22.59
CA ALA A 132 2.51 28.79 -23.08
C ALA A 132 2.57 27.26 -23.32
N ARG A 133 1.89 26.45 -22.51
CA ARG A 133 1.75 25.00 -22.74
C ARG A 133 1.02 24.72 -24.06
N VAL A 134 -0.08 25.43 -24.32
CA VAL A 134 -0.84 25.29 -25.58
C VAL A 134 0.02 25.64 -26.80
N GLU A 135 0.86 26.67 -26.71
CA GLU A 135 1.82 27.03 -27.77
C GLU A 135 2.84 25.90 -28.01
N LEU A 136 3.42 25.34 -26.94
CA LEU A 136 4.34 24.20 -27.03
C LEU A 136 3.66 22.96 -27.65
N ILE A 137 2.43 22.64 -27.24
CA ILE A 137 1.63 21.55 -27.82
C ILE A 137 1.47 21.75 -29.33
N GLY A 138 1.18 22.98 -29.77
CA GLY A 138 1.08 23.32 -31.19
C GLY A 138 2.40 23.09 -31.94
N ALA A 139 3.53 23.48 -31.34
CA ALA A 139 4.85 23.28 -31.91
C ALA A 139 5.22 21.79 -32.03
N LEU A 140 4.98 21.00 -30.98
CA LEU A 140 5.21 19.55 -30.96
C LEU A 140 4.32 18.83 -31.99
N ALA A 141 3.04 19.22 -32.08
CA ALA A 141 2.13 18.67 -33.08
C ALA A 141 2.61 18.98 -34.51
N ASN A 142 3.11 20.19 -34.77
CA ASN A 142 3.68 20.56 -36.07
C ASN A 142 4.97 19.77 -36.36
N ALA A 143 5.88 19.66 -35.41
CA ALA A 143 7.14 18.93 -35.57
C ALA A 143 6.91 17.44 -35.85
N ARG A 144 5.90 16.83 -35.22
CA ARG A 144 5.49 15.45 -35.50
C ARG A 144 5.15 15.21 -36.98
N THR A 145 4.61 16.21 -37.68
CA THR A 145 4.30 16.08 -39.12
C THR A 145 5.55 16.12 -40.01
N GLN A 146 6.66 16.58 -39.47
CA GLN A 146 7.93 16.75 -40.17
C GLN A 146 8.93 15.65 -39.83
N VAL A 147 8.92 15.16 -38.58
CA VAL A 147 9.84 14.13 -38.08
C VAL A 147 9.08 13.10 -37.25
N ALA A 148 9.11 11.85 -37.69
CA ALA A 148 8.64 10.71 -36.92
C ALA A 148 9.70 10.33 -35.86
N HIS A 149 9.61 10.95 -34.68
CA HIS A 149 10.58 10.74 -33.60
C HIS A 149 9.89 10.35 -32.27
N PRO A 150 10.35 9.30 -31.56
CA PRO A 150 9.77 8.83 -30.29
C PRO A 150 9.64 9.92 -29.22
N TRP A 151 10.69 10.73 -29.05
CA TRP A 151 10.71 11.85 -28.10
C TRP A 151 9.63 12.90 -28.39
N VAL A 152 9.45 13.34 -29.65
CA VAL A 152 8.44 14.35 -30.02
C VAL A 152 7.04 13.85 -29.71
N LEU A 153 6.75 12.59 -30.05
CA LEU A 153 5.45 11.99 -29.76
C LEU A 153 5.21 11.86 -28.25
N GLY A 154 6.23 11.41 -27.50
CA GLY A 154 6.14 11.28 -26.05
C GLY A 154 5.87 12.61 -25.35
N GLN A 155 6.60 13.65 -25.73
CA GLN A 155 6.39 15.02 -25.22
C GLN A 155 5.00 15.54 -25.56
N LEU A 156 4.54 15.35 -26.81
CA LEU A 156 3.20 15.77 -27.23
C LEU A 156 2.12 15.08 -26.40
N VAL A 157 2.21 13.77 -26.19
CA VAL A 157 1.24 13.00 -25.41
C VAL A 157 1.22 13.48 -23.95
N VAL A 158 2.38 13.62 -23.31
CA VAL A 158 2.46 14.06 -21.90
C VAL A 158 1.91 15.48 -21.72
N TYR A 159 2.25 16.44 -22.59
CA TYR A 159 1.71 17.79 -22.45
C TYR A 159 0.22 17.88 -22.81
N LEU A 160 -0.29 17.05 -23.73
CA LEU A 160 -1.74 16.94 -23.95
C LEU A 160 -2.46 16.39 -22.70
N GLU A 161 -1.87 15.42 -22.00
CA GLU A 161 -2.39 14.91 -20.73
C GLU A 161 -2.33 15.98 -19.62
N GLU A 162 -1.23 16.72 -19.47
CA GLU A 162 -1.13 17.83 -18.53
C GLU A 162 -2.18 18.93 -18.79
N ASP A 163 -2.50 19.19 -20.06
CA ASP A 163 -3.52 20.16 -20.49
C ASP A 163 -4.96 19.63 -20.37
N GLY A 164 -5.15 18.37 -19.96
CA GLY A 164 -6.47 17.73 -19.85
C GLY A 164 -7.09 17.31 -21.19
N ARG A 165 -6.35 17.39 -22.31
CA ARG A 165 -6.81 17.02 -23.66
C ARG A 165 -6.66 15.52 -23.94
N ARG A 166 -7.14 14.68 -23.03
CA ARG A 166 -6.92 13.21 -23.03
C ARG A 166 -7.33 12.51 -24.32
N GLY A 167 -8.48 12.89 -24.89
CA GLY A 167 -8.93 12.33 -26.17
C GLY A 167 -7.94 12.56 -27.32
N GLN A 168 -7.26 13.71 -27.32
CA GLN A 168 -6.25 14.03 -28.32
C GLN A 168 -4.92 13.33 -28.01
N ALA A 169 -4.54 13.19 -26.74
CA ALA A 169 -3.38 12.40 -26.34
C ALA A 169 -3.54 10.92 -26.77
N LEU A 170 -4.71 10.33 -26.52
CA LEU A 170 -5.02 8.96 -26.92
C LEU A 170 -5.02 8.80 -28.44
N GLN A 171 -5.61 9.76 -29.16
CA GLN A 171 -5.56 9.77 -30.62
C GLN A 171 -4.12 9.87 -31.12
N ALA A 172 -3.30 10.72 -30.51
CA ALA A 172 -1.90 10.89 -30.86
C ALA A 172 -1.11 9.58 -30.68
N ALA A 173 -1.32 8.86 -29.58
CA ALA A 173 -0.69 7.56 -29.33
C ALA A 173 -1.16 6.47 -30.30
N ARG A 174 -2.46 6.43 -30.64
CA ARG A 174 -3.03 5.44 -31.57
C ARG A 174 -2.67 5.66 -33.03
N GLN A 175 -2.61 6.92 -33.47
CA GLN A 175 -2.24 7.30 -34.84
C GLN A 175 -0.73 7.49 -34.98
N CYS A 176 0.03 6.69 -34.22
CA CYS A 176 1.49 6.72 -34.21
C CYS A 176 2.05 6.16 -35.52
N GLU A 177 2.97 6.89 -36.14
CA GLU A 177 3.63 6.50 -37.40
C GLU A 177 5.10 6.11 -37.18
N LEU A 178 5.47 5.79 -35.94
CA LEU A 178 6.82 5.35 -35.58
C LEU A 178 7.05 3.90 -36.01
N ALA A 179 8.31 3.57 -36.32
CA ALA A 179 8.71 2.19 -36.57
C ALA A 179 8.67 1.35 -35.27
N GLU A 180 8.97 1.99 -34.14
CA GLU A 180 8.93 1.45 -32.79
C GLU A 180 7.49 1.32 -32.29
N THR A 181 6.73 0.38 -32.86
CA THR A 181 5.32 0.15 -32.52
C THR A 181 5.07 -0.13 -31.03
N TRP A 182 6.06 -0.70 -30.33
CA TRP A 182 6.01 -0.90 -28.88
C TRP A 182 5.87 0.42 -28.12
N TRP A 183 6.54 1.48 -28.57
CA TRP A 183 6.49 2.80 -27.94
C TRP A 183 5.13 3.48 -28.14
N CYS A 184 4.51 3.27 -29.31
CA CYS A 184 3.15 3.73 -29.56
C CYS A 184 2.15 3.07 -28.57
N ALA A 185 2.26 1.75 -28.38
CA ALA A 185 1.41 1.00 -27.44
C ALA A 185 1.68 1.40 -25.98
N ALA A 186 2.93 1.68 -25.63
CA ALA A 186 3.32 2.21 -24.32
C ALA A 186 2.66 3.56 -24.01
N LEU A 187 2.71 4.51 -24.96
CA LEU A 187 2.04 5.81 -24.80
C LEU A 187 0.52 5.67 -24.75
N GLU A 188 -0.06 4.72 -25.49
CA GLU A 188 -1.48 4.39 -25.39
C GLU A 188 -1.84 3.89 -23.98
N GLY A 189 -1.06 2.95 -23.44
CA GLY A 189 -1.23 2.43 -22.08
C GLY A 189 -1.10 3.52 -21.02
N TYR A 190 -0.12 4.43 -21.17
CA TYR A 190 0.03 5.60 -20.30
C TYR A 190 -1.25 6.45 -20.28
N VAL A 191 -1.78 6.85 -21.43
CA VAL A 191 -2.99 7.67 -21.50
C VAL A 191 -4.22 6.94 -20.93
N LEU A 192 -4.38 5.66 -21.25
CA LEU A 192 -5.49 4.84 -20.74
C LEU A 192 -5.43 4.69 -19.21
N HIS A 193 -4.24 4.49 -18.66
CA HIS A 193 -4.04 4.45 -17.21
C HIS A 193 -4.41 5.81 -16.57
N ARG A 194 -3.96 6.93 -17.16
CA ARG A 194 -4.29 8.29 -16.70
C ARG A 194 -5.80 8.56 -16.74
N ASP A 195 -6.51 7.96 -17.68
CA ASP A 195 -7.97 8.03 -17.82
C ASP A 195 -8.73 7.10 -16.85
N GLY A 196 -8.04 6.23 -16.10
CA GLY A 196 -8.65 5.25 -15.20
C GLY A 196 -9.17 3.98 -15.88
N ARG A 197 -8.79 3.75 -17.14
CA ARG A 197 -9.16 2.59 -17.95
C ARG A 197 -8.12 1.48 -17.82
N TYR A 198 -8.04 0.88 -16.64
CA TYR A 198 -6.92 0.01 -16.26
C TYR A 198 -6.83 -1.27 -17.10
N VAL A 199 -7.95 -1.94 -17.40
CA VAL A 199 -7.96 -3.15 -18.26
C VAL A 199 -7.42 -2.83 -19.66
N ASP A 200 -7.91 -1.76 -20.29
CA ASP A 200 -7.42 -1.34 -21.61
C ASP A 200 -5.93 -0.93 -21.55
N ALA A 201 -5.50 -0.32 -20.43
CA ALA A 201 -4.11 0.06 -20.22
C ALA A 201 -3.21 -1.17 -20.10
N GLU A 202 -3.63 -2.21 -19.38
CA GLU A 202 -2.91 -3.50 -19.31
C GLU A 202 -2.73 -4.09 -20.70
N GLU A 203 -3.81 -4.22 -21.48
CA GLU A 203 -3.74 -4.76 -22.84
C GLU A 203 -2.78 -3.94 -23.74
N ALA A 204 -2.77 -2.62 -23.60
CA ALA A 204 -1.84 -1.76 -24.34
C ALA A 204 -0.38 -1.96 -23.89
N PHE A 205 -0.14 -2.06 -22.58
CA PHE A 205 1.19 -2.32 -22.04
C PHE A 205 1.71 -3.72 -22.34
N GLU A 206 0.85 -4.74 -22.36
CA GLU A 206 1.22 -6.10 -22.77
C GLU A 206 1.64 -6.13 -24.25
N ARG A 207 0.90 -5.43 -25.13
CA ARG A 207 1.33 -5.25 -26.54
C ARG A 207 2.67 -4.54 -26.65
N ALA A 208 2.91 -3.52 -25.81
CA ALA A 208 4.20 -2.84 -25.75
C ALA A 208 5.32 -3.80 -25.34
N LEU A 209 5.17 -4.50 -24.21
CA LEU A 209 6.16 -5.45 -23.68
C LEU A 209 6.40 -6.66 -24.60
N ALA A 210 5.40 -7.08 -25.38
CA ALA A 210 5.53 -8.18 -26.33
C ALA A 210 6.36 -7.83 -27.58
N SER A 211 6.45 -6.54 -27.92
CA SER A 211 7.16 -6.04 -29.11
C SER A 211 8.39 -5.18 -28.78
N ALA A 212 8.62 -4.86 -27.51
CA ALA A 212 9.78 -4.12 -27.04
C ALA A 212 11.08 -4.96 -27.18
N PRO A 213 12.22 -4.31 -27.46
CA PRO A 213 13.53 -4.96 -27.37
C PRO A 213 13.79 -5.55 -25.98
N ASP A 214 14.55 -6.65 -25.89
CA ASP A 214 14.80 -7.36 -24.63
C ASP A 214 15.39 -6.46 -23.53
N HIS A 215 16.28 -5.52 -23.89
CA HIS A 215 16.86 -4.59 -22.92
C HIS A 215 15.83 -3.61 -22.34
N GLU A 216 14.90 -3.12 -23.16
CA GLU A 216 13.79 -2.27 -22.70
C GLU A 216 12.84 -3.08 -21.84
N LYS A 217 12.48 -4.29 -22.27
CA LYS A 217 11.62 -5.18 -21.50
C LYS A 217 12.20 -5.46 -20.11
N SER A 218 13.50 -5.78 -20.02
CA SER A 218 14.18 -5.98 -18.74
C SER A 218 14.17 -4.72 -17.88
N ARG A 219 14.45 -3.54 -18.47
CA ARG A 219 14.40 -2.25 -17.76
C ARG A 219 13.02 -1.98 -17.12
N TRP A 220 11.95 -2.34 -17.81
CA TRP A 220 10.57 -2.12 -17.37
C TRP A 220 10.13 -3.10 -16.28
N LEU A 221 10.51 -4.37 -16.43
CA LEU A 221 10.08 -5.48 -15.57
C LEU A 221 10.95 -5.68 -14.33
N GLU A 222 12.15 -5.09 -14.28
CA GLU A 222 13.02 -5.14 -13.12
C GLU A 222 12.53 -4.20 -12.01
N PRO A 223 12.23 -4.71 -10.81
CA PRO A 223 11.71 -3.89 -9.71
C PRO A 223 12.82 -3.14 -8.96
N ARG A 224 13.79 -2.56 -9.69
CA ARG A 224 15.07 -2.06 -9.14
C ARG A 224 14.92 -1.00 -8.06
N PHE A 225 14.00 -0.06 -8.25
CA PHE A 225 13.80 1.05 -7.33
C PHE A 225 12.74 0.76 -6.27
N ILE A 226 11.85 -0.20 -6.53
CA ILE A 226 10.69 -0.46 -5.68
C ILE A 226 10.99 -1.48 -4.59
N LEU A 227 11.95 -2.40 -4.79
CA LEU A 227 12.41 -3.33 -3.76
C LEU A 227 13.40 -2.69 -2.79
N THR A 228 13.38 -3.12 -1.53
CA THR A 228 14.45 -2.82 -0.57
C THR A 228 15.79 -3.42 -1.02
N PRO A 229 16.94 -2.88 -0.56
CA PRO A 229 18.25 -3.47 -0.88
C PRO A 229 18.37 -4.96 -0.52
N SER A 230 17.73 -5.39 0.58
CA SER A 230 17.67 -6.80 0.98
C SER A 230 16.89 -7.66 0.00
N ALA A 231 15.66 -7.26 -0.36
CA ALA A 231 14.85 -8.02 -1.31
C ALA A 231 15.44 -7.99 -2.71
N ARG A 232 16.05 -6.88 -3.14
CA ARG A 232 16.82 -6.81 -4.39
C ARG A 232 17.96 -7.83 -4.39
N SER A 233 18.68 -7.95 -3.28
CA SER A 233 19.76 -8.93 -3.16
C SER A 233 19.26 -10.38 -3.25
N GLU A 234 18.05 -10.67 -2.77
CA GLU A 234 17.42 -11.99 -2.94
C GLU A 234 16.94 -12.22 -4.38
N TRP A 235 16.30 -11.21 -4.98
CA TRP A 235 15.89 -11.19 -6.38
C TRP A 235 17.04 -11.48 -7.34
N ASP A 236 18.22 -10.90 -7.10
CA ASP A 236 19.39 -11.09 -7.96
C ASP A 236 20.00 -12.50 -7.83
N ARG A 237 19.73 -13.24 -6.74
CA ARG A 237 20.26 -14.60 -6.51
C ARG A 237 19.46 -15.70 -7.17
N VAL A 238 18.17 -15.48 -7.43
CA VAL A 238 17.30 -16.48 -8.04
C VAL A 238 17.47 -16.49 -9.57
N ASP A 239 17.08 -17.60 -10.21
CA ASP A 239 17.09 -17.72 -11.66
C ASP A 239 15.90 -17.00 -12.31
N GLU A 240 15.90 -16.90 -13.65
CA GLU A 240 14.86 -16.13 -14.36
C GLU A 240 13.46 -16.74 -14.21
N ALA A 241 13.35 -18.06 -14.09
CA ALA A 241 12.05 -18.72 -13.90
C ALA A 241 11.43 -18.36 -12.55
N GLU A 242 12.25 -18.35 -11.50
CA GLU A 242 11.79 -17.93 -10.18
C GLU A 242 11.56 -16.40 -10.12
N ARG A 243 12.35 -15.58 -10.83
CA ARG A 243 12.07 -14.14 -10.95
C ARG A 243 10.72 -13.87 -11.60
N GLU A 244 10.36 -14.59 -12.66
CA GLU A 244 9.04 -14.46 -13.28
C GLU A 244 7.93 -14.78 -12.28
N ARG A 245 8.08 -15.88 -11.54
CA ARG A 245 7.11 -16.27 -10.52
C ARG A 245 6.97 -15.22 -9.41
N LEU A 246 8.09 -14.69 -8.91
CA LEU A 246 8.09 -13.63 -7.89
C LEU A 246 7.50 -12.33 -8.46
N ARG A 247 7.75 -12.00 -9.73
CA ARG A 247 7.19 -10.84 -10.42
C ARG A 247 5.67 -10.93 -10.52
N GLU A 248 5.18 -12.06 -11.00
CA GLU A 248 3.74 -12.33 -11.12
C GLU A 248 3.05 -12.17 -9.77
N ARG A 249 3.60 -12.81 -8.72
CA ARG A 249 3.08 -12.70 -7.36
C ARG A 249 3.13 -11.28 -6.82
N LEU A 250 4.26 -10.59 -6.98
CA LEU A 250 4.42 -9.21 -6.53
C LEU A 250 3.31 -8.33 -7.11
N TRP A 251 3.11 -8.34 -8.43
CA TRP A 251 2.12 -7.48 -9.05
C TRP A 251 0.69 -7.94 -8.80
N ARG A 252 0.41 -9.24 -8.92
CA ARG A 252 -0.92 -9.81 -8.65
C ARG A 252 -1.42 -9.43 -7.26
N PHE A 253 -0.59 -9.62 -6.24
CA PHE A 253 -0.97 -9.28 -4.89
C PHE A 253 -0.87 -7.80 -4.60
N SER A 254 -0.09 -7.00 -5.34
CA SER A 254 -0.05 -5.53 -5.23
C SER A 254 -1.28 -4.81 -5.82
N ASN A 255 -2.22 -5.52 -6.47
CA ASN A 255 -3.48 -4.92 -6.90
C ASN A 255 -4.19 -4.28 -5.68
N PRO A 256 -4.43 -2.97 -5.61
CA PRO A 256 -5.06 -2.30 -4.49
C PRO A 256 -6.44 -2.87 -4.15
N LEU A 257 -7.29 -3.11 -5.15
CA LEU A 257 -8.64 -3.67 -5.00
C LEU A 257 -8.98 -4.63 -6.14
N PHE A 258 -9.40 -5.86 -5.80
CA PHE A 258 -9.94 -6.83 -6.75
C PHE A 258 -11.38 -6.55 -7.20
N ILE A 259 -12.13 -5.69 -6.48
CA ILE A 259 -13.47 -5.26 -6.93
C ILE A 259 -13.44 -4.34 -8.17
N ARG A 260 -12.25 -3.83 -8.51
CA ARG A 260 -11.98 -3.09 -9.74
C ARG A 260 -11.27 -4.00 -10.72
N ASP A 261 -11.78 -4.01 -11.94
CA ASP A 261 -11.15 -4.77 -13.03
C ASP A 261 -9.81 -4.12 -13.43
N GLY A 262 -8.82 -4.98 -13.65
CA GLY A 262 -7.44 -4.59 -13.91
C GLY A 262 -6.64 -4.30 -12.65
N ASN A 263 -5.32 -4.19 -12.81
CA ASN A 263 -4.35 -3.89 -11.77
C ASN A 263 -3.78 -2.49 -12.03
N ASP A 264 -4.45 -1.50 -11.48
CA ASP A 264 -4.05 -0.09 -11.53
C ASP A 264 -2.64 0.14 -10.95
N ARG A 265 -2.21 -0.62 -9.92
CA ARG A 265 -0.86 -0.52 -9.36
C ARG A 265 0.23 -1.02 -10.32
N TRP A 266 -0.06 -2.06 -11.10
CA TRP A 266 0.82 -2.55 -12.15
C TRP A 266 0.91 -1.55 -13.31
N THR A 267 -0.23 -1.10 -13.82
CA THR A 267 -0.27 -0.11 -14.90
C THR A 267 0.31 1.25 -14.49
N GLU A 268 0.19 1.65 -13.22
CA GLU A 268 0.89 2.82 -12.64
C GLU A 268 2.40 2.68 -12.75
N HIS A 269 2.95 1.51 -12.39
CA HIS A 269 4.40 1.26 -12.50
C HIS A 269 4.87 1.45 -13.94
N LEU A 270 4.19 0.82 -14.89
CA LEU A 270 4.52 0.94 -16.32
C LEU A 270 4.32 2.37 -16.85
N ALA A 271 3.26 3.06 -16.43
CA ALA A 271 3.03 4.47 -16.77
C ALA A 271 4.15 5.38 -16.26
N ARG A 272 4.70 5.10 -15.07
CA ARG A 272 5.89 5.81 -14.56
C ARG A 272 7.13 5.52 -15.39
N VAL A 273 7.35 4.27 -15.83
CA VAL A 273 8.46 3.95 -16.74
C VAL A 273 8.33 4.71 -18.06
N VAL A 274 7.12 4.77 -18.64
CA VAL A 274 6.88 5.61 -19.84
C VAL A 274 7.24 7.07 -19.56
N LEU A 275 6.78 7.63 -18.44
CA LEU A 275 7.06 9.03 -18.12
C LEU A 275 8.55 9.28 -17.87
N VAL A 276 9.29 8.33 -17.27
CA VAL A 276 10.75 8.38 -17.18
C VAL A 276 11.35 8.51 -18.58
N MET A 277 10.98 7.63 -19.52
CA MET A 277 11.54 7.64 -20.87
C MET A 277 11.20 8.92 -21.64
N VAL A 278 10.03 9.53 -21.39
CA VAL A 278 9.68 10.83 -21.96
C VAL A 278 10.53 11.96 -21.34
N ARG A 279 10.83 11.88 -20.05
CA ARG A 279 11.60 12.89 -19.31
C ARG A 279 13.12 12.77 -19.52
N GLU A 280 13.61 11.61 -19.95
CA GLU A 280 14.99 11.46 -20.43
C GLU A 280 15.25 12.46 -21.57
N ASP A 281 16.28 13.29 -21.41
CA ASP A 281 16.64 14.40 -22.30
C ASP A 281 15.62 15.55 -22.44
N ALA A 282 14.70 15.70 -21.48
CA ALA A 282 13.78 16.83 -21.40
C ALA A 282 14.18 17.82 -20.29
N ALA A 283 13.87 19.10 -20.50
CA ALA A 283 13.87 20.06 -19.41
C ALA A 283 12.72 19.78 -18.44
N GLN A 284 12.84 20.26 -17.20
CA GLN A 284 11.84 19.99 -16.16
C GLN A 284 11.86 21.09 -15.06
N PRO A 285 10.81 21.20 -14.21
CA PRO A 285 10.62 22.33 -13.29
C PRO A 285 11.70 22.54 -12.23
N TYR A 286 12.33 21.48 -11.73
CA TYR A 286 13.44 21.53 -10.78
C TYR A 286 14.71 22.16 -11.38
N GLN A 287 14.80 22.36 -12.71
CA GLN A 287 15.95 23.00 -13.38
C GLN A 287 17.31 22.34 -13.08
N ILE A 288 17.29 21.01 -12.92
CA ILE A 288 18.49 20.18 -12.76
C ILE A 288 18.54 19.13 -13.87
N PRO A 289 19.73 18.64 -14.26
CA PRO A 289 19.83 17.56 -15.24
C PRO A 289 19.10 16.30 -14.78
N TRP A 290 18.44 15.61 -15.71
CA TRP A 290 17.84 14.30 -15.46
C TRP A 290 18.95 13.28 -15.15
N GLU A 291 18.89 12.66 -13.98
CA GLU A 291 19.80 11.60 -13.54
C GLU A 291 19.01 10.52 -12.82
N GLU A 292 19.68 9.45 -12.39
CA GLU A 292 19.07 8.29 -11.73
C GLU A 292 18.23 8.67 -10.49
N ASP A 293 18.57 9.76 -9.79
CA ASP A 293 17.83 10.18 -8.60
C ASP A 293 16.42 10.72 -8.90
N LEU A 294 16.23 11.39 -10.04
CA LEU A 294 14.93 11.81 -10.53
C LEU A 294 14.14 10.64 -11.09
N GLU A 295 14.82 9.70 -11.76
CA GLU A 295 14.21 8.46 -12.22
C GLU A 295 13.69 7.62 -11.04
N GLU A 296 14.54 7.36 -10.04
CA GLU A 296 14.16 6.62 -8.84
C GLU A 296 13.01 7.34 -8.11
N SER A 297 13.09 8.68 -7.99
CA SER A 297 12.02 9.47 -7.36
C SER A 297 10.69 9.31 -8.08
N LEU A 298 10.68 9.42 -9.42
CA LEU A 298 9.46 9.27 -10.22
C LEU A 298 8.90 7.84 -10.14
N ILE A 299 9.74 6.82 -10.22
CA ILE A 299 9.31 5.42 -10.11
C ILE A 299 8.73 5.12 -8.72
N ARG A 300 9.36 5.61 -7.65
CA ARG A 300 8.93 5.34 -6.27
C ARG A 300 7.71 6.16 -5.88
N TYR A 301 7.69 7.46 -6.17
CA TYR A 301 6.70 8.39 -5.62
C TYR A 301 5.66 8.89 -6.62
N GLY A 302 5.86 8.62 -7.91
CA GLY A 302 4.96 9.05 -8.97
C GLY A 302 5.25 10.47 -9.42
N TRP A 303 4.36 10.98 -10.27
CA TRP A 303 4.44 12.35 -10.77
C TRP A 303 3.89 13.34 -9.75
N GLU A 304 4.35 14.57 -9.89
CA GLU A 304 3.93 15.71 -9.09
C GLU A 304 2.54 16.20 -9.55
N ILE A 305 1.67 16.56 -8.60
CA ILE A 305 0.34 17.13 -8.87
C ILE A 305 0.36 18.66 -8.90
N GLY A 306 1.46 19.26 -8.45
CA GLY A 306 1.58 20.71 -8.32
C GLY A 306 2.97 21.13 -7.89
N TRP A 307 3.23 22.43 -8.01
CA TRP A 307 4.55 23.00 -7.79
C TRP A 307 4.49 24.25 -6.92
N SER A 308 5.46 24.39 -6.03
CA SER A 308 5.70 25.59 -5.24
C SER A 308 7.14 26.04 -5.36
N ARG A 309 7.37 27.33 -5.12
CA ARG A 309 8.73 27.88 -5.03
C ARG A 309 8.93 28.45 -3.65
N VAL A 310 9.93 27.93 -2.94
CA VAL A 310 10.27 28.37 -1.58
C VAL A 310 11.59 29.13 -1.58
N ARG A 311 11.87 29.88 -0.52
CA ARG A 311 13.18 30.50 -0.29
C ARG A 311 13.79 29.90 0.98
N SER A 312 15.01 29.37 0.89
CA SER A 312 15.76 29.01 2.09
C SER A 312 16.23 30.27 2.83
N ALA A 313 16.25 30.21 4.16
CA ALA A 313 16.77 31.27 5.00
C ALA A 313 18.28 31.44 4.77
N GLN A 314 18.73 32.65 4.43
CA GLN A 314 20.13 32.96 4.18
C GLN A 314 21.04 32.55 5.35
N THR A 315 21.96 31.61 5.10
CA THR A 315 23.16 31.40 5.93
C THR A 315 24.37 32.02 5.23
N GLY A 316 24.47 33.36 5.22
CA GLY A 316 25.70 34.06 4.80
C GLY A 316 25.52 35.29 3.91
N GLN A 317 26.62 36.03 3.72
CA GLN A 317 26.71 37.32 2.97
C GLN A 317 26.87 37.18 1.44
N LEU A 318 26.46 36.05 0.84
CA LEU A 318 26.55 35.84 -0.61
C LEU A 318 25.19 36.04 -1.28
N LEU A 319 25.18 36.73 -2.42
CA LEU A 319 24.03 36.88 -3.35
C LEU A 319 23.78 35.55 -4.09
N GLN A 320 23.56 34.45 -3.37
CA GLN A 320 23.11 33.20 -3.96
C GLN A 320 21.58 33.20 -4.03
N ASP A 321 21.03 32.78 -5.17
CA ASP A 321 19.61 32.52 -5.29
C ASP A 321 19.26 31.32 -4.39
N THR A 322 18.53 31.59 -3.30
CA THR A 322 18.11 30.55 -2.34
C THR A 322 16.74 29.98 -2.67
N ARG A 323 16.20 30.29 -3.86
CA ARG A 323 14.93 29.73 -4.33
C ARG A 323 15.11 28.27 -4.72
N SER A 324 14.19 27.42 -4.28
CA SER A 324 14.09 26.03 -4.74
C SER A 324 12.67 25.69 -5.11
N ILE A 325 12.52 24.80 -6.08
CA ILE A 325 11.24 24.24 -6.50
C ILE A 325 10.90 23.05 -5.62
N VAL A 326 9.63 22.97 -5.24
CA VAL A 326 9.02 21.90 -4.45
C VAL A 326 7.91 21.31 -5.31
N GLY A 327 8.06 20.05 -5.68
CA GLY A 327 6.99 19.25 -6.26
C GLY A 327 6.14 18.66 -5.15
N HIS A 328 4.83 18.69 -5.33
CA HIS A 328 3.85 18.15 -4.39
C HIS A 328 3.26 16.85 -4.94
N HIS A 329 3.06 15.87 -4.07
CA HIS A 329 2.43 14.59 -4.43
C HIS A 329 1.00 14.53 -3.89
N HIS A 330 0.22 13.56 -4.36
CA HIS A 330 -1.14 13.39 -3.87
C HIS A 330 -1.16 13.16 -2.33
N PRO A 331 -1.98 13.88 -1.54
CA PRO A 331 -2.01 13.72 -0.08
C PRO A 331 -2.50 12.32 0.35
N GLY A 332 -3.31 11.68 -0.48
CA GLY A 332 -3.75 10.28 -0.34
C GLY A 332 -2.71 9.21 -0.72
N SER A 333 -1.51 9.59 -1.15
CA SER A 333 -0.46 8.62 -1.53
C SER A 333 -0.06 7.69 -0.37
N ARG A 334 -0.15 6.36 -0.57
CA ARG A 334 0.21 5.32 0.42
C ARG A 334 1.02 4.17 -0.21
N GLY A 335 1.56 3.30 0.64
CA GLY A 335 2.28 2.09 0.23
C GLY A 335 1.37 0.95 -0.23
N TYR A 336 1.17 0.82 -1.54
CA TYR A 336 0.36 -0.24 -2.16
C TYR A 336 1.18 -1.38 -2.79
N LEU A 337 2.47 -1.50 -2.47
CA LEU A 337 3.24 -2.68 -2.88
C LEU A 337 3.02 -3.82 -1.87
N PHE A 338 2.82 -5.05 -2.36
CA PHE A 338 2.70 -6.23 -1.51
C PHE A 338 3.97 -6.36 -0.64
N PRO A 339 3.85 -6.67 0.67
CA PRO A 339 5.02 -6.69 1.52
C PRO A 339 6.04 -7.74 1.07
N GLU A 340 7.27 -7.30 0.85
CA GLU A 340 8.35 -8.06 0.20
C GLU A 340 8.62 -9.40 0.90
N THR A 341 8.48 -9.45 2.24
CA THR A 341 8.71 -10.63 3.07
C THR A 341 7.75 -11.79 2.78
N PHE A 342 6.58 -11.53 2.19
CA PHE A 342 5.57 -12.55 1.90
C PHE A 342 5.44 -12.87 0.41
N VAL A 343 6.19 -12.23 -0.50
CA VAL A 343 6.07 -12.48 -1.95
C VAL A 343 6.35 -13.95 -2.31
N ALA A 344 7.27 -14.60 -1.61
CA ALA A 344 7.58 -16.03 -1.82
C ALA A 344 6.48 -16.97 -1.30
N ALA A 345 5.67 -16.56 -0.33
CA ALA A 345 4.56 -17.32 0.22
C ALA A 345 3.41 -16.37 0.63
N PRO A 346 2.65 -15.82 -0.35
CA PRO A 346 1.62 -14.82 -0.08
C PRO A 346 0.55 -15.29 0.90
N ALA A 347 0.24 -16.59 0.93
CA ALA A 347 -0.75 -17.15 1.86
C ALA A 347 -0.28 -17.21 3.33
N ASP A 348 0.95 -16.79 3.64
CA ASP A 348 1.45 -16.66 5.01
C ASP A 348 1.31 -15.23 5.56
N ILE A 349 0.75 -14.29 4.79
CA ILE A 349 0.60 -12.90 5.23
C ILE A 349 -0.41 -12.80 6.40
N PRO A 350 -0.02 -12.20 7.54
CA PRO A 350 -0.95 -12.00 8.64
C PRO A 350 -1.86 -10.78 8.38
N PRO A 351 -3.04 -10.70 9.00
CA PRO A 351 -4.02 -9.63 8.75
C PRO A 351 -3.49 -8.21 9.00
N GLU A 352 -2.59 -8.04 9.96
CA GLU A 352 -2.00 -6.74 10.33
C GLU A 352 -0.93 -6.25 9.35
N ALA A 353 -0.37 -7.12 8.51
CA ALA A 353 0.77 -6.76 7.67
C ALA A 353 0.42 -5.77 6.56
N TRP A 354 -0.87 -5.64 6.19
CA TRP A 354 -1.24 -4.86 5.01
C TRP A 354 -2.63 -4.23 5.01
N LEU A 355 -2.95 -3.52 6.09
CA LEU A 355 -4.25 -2.85 6.30
C LEU A 355 -4.44 -1.63 5.37
N THR A 356 -3.72 -0.53 5.59
CA THR A 356 -3.91 0.74 4.85
C THR A 356 -2.70 1.20 4.04
N GLY A 357 -1.55 0.51 4.19
CA GLY A 357 -0.27 0.92 3.62
C GLY A 357 0.30 2.17 4.32
N PRO A 358 1.50 2.11 4.93
CA PRO A 358 2.04 3.28 5.63
C PRO A 358 2.36 4.42 4.66
N ARG A 359 2.30 5.66 5.16
CA ARG A 359 2.74 6.81 4.38
C ARG A 359 4.26 6.86 4.28
N GLU A 360 4.97 6.31 5.25
CA GLU A 360 6.43 6.15 5.26
C GLU A 360 6.90 4.97 4.38
N ALA A 361 6.10 4.58 3.39
CA ALA A 361 6.43 3.50 2.49
C ALA A 361 7.52 3.88 1.46
N ARG A 362 8.25 2.86 1.01
CA ARG A 362 9.27 2.98 -0.02
C ARG A 362 8.71 3.49 -1.35
N THR A 363 7.47 3.13 -1.67
CA THR A 363 6.76 3.59 -2.86
C THR A 363 5.39 4.13 -2.47
N TRP A 364 4.94 5.12 -3.23
CA TRP A 364 3.61 5.70 -3.12
C TRP A 364 2.79 5.41 -4.35
N TYR A 365 1.50 5.26 -4.12
CA TYR A 365 0.48 5.35 -5.15
C TYR A 365 -0.79 5.95 -4.52
N ALA A 366 -1.61 6.62 -5.32
CA ALA A 366 -2.93 7.08 -4.91
C ALA A 366 -3.91 6.69 -6.02
N ALA A 367 -4.76 5.71 -5.74
CA ALA A 367 -5.74 5.26 -6.70
C ALA A 367 -6.75 6.39 -6.96
N ARG A 368 -7.02 6.69 -8.23
CA ARG A 368 -7.85 7.84 -8.60
C ARG A 368 -9.31 7.68 -8.18
N TYR A 369 -9.82 6.45 -8.19
CA TYR A 369 -11.20 6.14 -7.79
C TYR A 369 -11.40 6.16 -6.26
N ALA A 370 -10.32 6.00 -5.49
CA ALA A 370 -10.38 5.99 -4.02
C ALA A 370 -9.04 6.44 -3.42
N PRO A 371 -8.74 7.74 -3.42
CA PRO A 371 -7.50 8.23 -2.83
C PRO A 371 -7.43 8.08 -1.30
N ASP A 372 -8.57 7.89 -0.62
CA ASP A 372 -8.65 7.69 0.83
C ASP A 372 -8.92 6.22 1.16
N PHE A 373 -7.84 5.42 1.27
CA PHE A 373 -7.94 4.05 1.77
C PHE A 373 -7.92 4.00 3.29
N ARG A 374 -8.86 3.26 3.84
CA ARG A 374 -9.16 3.17 5.27
C ARG A 374 -9.05 1.74 5.77
N GLY A 375 -8.89 1.60 7.09
CA GLY A 375 -8.84 0.29 7.75
C GLY A 375 -10.23 -0.34 7.76
N LEU A 376 -10.33 -1.62 7.42
CA LEU A 376 -11.59 -2.36 7.46
C LEU A 376 -11.67 -3.21 8.73
N GLU A 377 -12.72 -3.03 9.54
CA GLU A 377 -12.99 -3.98 10.61
C GLU A 377 -13.46 -5.28 9.98
N THR A 378 -12.78 -6.37 10.29
CA THR A 378 -13.13 -7.66 9.71
C THR A 378 -13.02 -8.81 10.68
N GLN A 379 -13.77 -9.86 10.39
CA GLN A 379 -13.59 -11.18 10.95
C GLN A 379 -13.65 -12.18 9.82
N VAL A 380 -12.54 -12.87 9.57
CA VAL A 380 -12.45 -13.90 8.53
C VAL A 380 -12.09 -15.24 9.17
N ALA A 381 -12.83 -16.28 8.82
CA ALA A 381 -12.71 -17.61 9.38
C ALA A 381 -12.85 -18.69 8.31
N ARG A 382 -12.07 -19.77 8.47
CA ARG A 382 -12.13 -20.96 7.61
C ARG A 382 -12.87 -22.12 8.26
N PHE A 383 -13.67 -22.79 7.44
CA PHE A 383 -14.43 -23.98 7.78
C PHE A 383 -14.20 -25.05 6.70
N ARG A 384 -14.13 -26.31 7.10
CA ARG A 384 -13.88 -27.43 6.18
C ARG A 384 -15.20 -27.96 5.65
N ARG A 385 -15.28 -28.22 4.35
CA ARG A 385 -16.39 -28.95 3.72
C ARG A 385 -15.82 -30.10 2.89
N GLY A 386 -15.48 -31.20 3.58
CA GLY A 386 -14.71 -32.30 2.99
C GLY A 386 -13.32 -31.84 2.53
N ASP A 387 -13.07 -31.93 1.23
CA ASP A 387 -11.83 -31.44 0.59
C ASP A 387 -11.90 -29.94 0.21
N SER A 388 -13.09 -29.34 0.28
CA SER A 388 -13.31 -27.93 0.04
C SER A 388 -13.10 -27.10 1.31
N LEU A 389 -12.77 -25.84 1.09
CA LEU A 389 -12.61 -24.78 2.07
C LEU A 389 -13.80 -23.83 1.94
N LEU A 390 -14.49 -23.57 3.04
CA LEU A 390 -15.47 -22.50 3.16
C LEU A 390 -14.83 -21.34 3.93
N VAL A 391 -14.83 -20.15 3.34
CA VAL A 391 -14.37 -18.93 4.00
C VAL A 391 -15.58 -18.06 4.30
N VAL A 392 -15.73 -17.68 5.57
CA VAL A 392 -16.72 -16.71 6.03
C VAL A 392 -16.00 -15.43 6.38
N GLY A 393 -16.44 -14.31 5.83
CA GLY A 393 -15.88 -12.98 6.06
C GLY A 393 -16.97 -11.99 6.42
N ALA A 394 -16.93 -11.45 7.63
CA ALA A 394 -17.80 -10.36 8.06
C ALA A 394 -17.00 -9.06 8.14
N TYR A 395 -17.59 -7.94 7.75
CA TYR A 395 -16.90 -6.66 7.72
C TYR A 395 -17.79 -5.46 8.04
N ARG A 396 -17.13 -4.38 8.47
CA ARG A 396 -17.69 -3.04 8.60
C ARG A 396 -16.57 -2.00 8.43
N PRO A 397 -16.80 -0.87 7.72
CA PRO A 397 -15.91 0.27 7.69
C PRO A 397 -15.51 0.73 9.09
N ASP A 398 -14.21 0.90 9.37
CA ASP A 398 -13.77 1.57 10.61
C ASP A 398 -13.89 3.09 10.42
N PRO A 399 -14.85 3.77 11.08
CA PRO A 399 -15.09 5.20 10.89
C PRO A 399 -13.92 6.06 11.40
N GLY A 400 -13.08 5.55 12.30
CA GLY A 400 -11.93 6.26 12.86
C GLY A 400 -10.65 6.11 12.04
N SER A 401 -10.67 5.32 10.97
CA SER A 401 -9.48 4.96 10.19
C SER A 401 -9.22 5.84 8.96
N ALA A 402 -9.88 6.99 8.86
CA ALA A 402 -9.62 7.97 7.81
C ALA A 402 -8.12 8.33 7.80
N VAL A 403 -7.46 8.14 6.64
CA VAL A 403 -6.01 8.35 6.55
C VAL A 403 -5.70 9.69 5.92
N VAL A 404 -6.67 10.32 5.26
CA VAL A 404 -6.58 11.70 4.80
C VAL A 404 -7.55 12.57 5.62
N ASP A 405 -7.00 13.43 6.49
CA ASP A 405 -7.72 14.62 6.95
C ASP A 405 -7.82 15.58 5.76
N LEU A 406 -8.72 15.30 4.81
CA LEU A 406 -9.02 16.25 3.75
C LEU A 406 -9.67 17.47 4.44
N PRO A 407 -9.07 18.67 4.43
CA PRO A 407 -9.88 19.86 4.65
C PRO A 407 -10.97 19.81 3.56
N GLY A 408 -12.23 19.77 3.98
CA GLY A 408 -13.38 19.72 3.08
C GLY A 408 -13.16 20.69 1.92
N ALA A 409 -13.46 20.22 0.71
CA ALA A 409 -13.19 20.86 -0.58
C ALA A 409 -12.96 22.36 -0.42
N ALA A 410 -11.71 22.81 -0.66
CA ALA A 410 -11.38 24.23 -0.60
C ALA A 410 -12.48 24.99 -1.34
N PRO A 411 -13.14 25.98 -0.70
CA PRO A 411 -14.36 26.57 -1.21
C PRO A 411 -14.12 27.03 -2.63
N ASP A 412 -15.01 26.59 -3.53
CA ASP A 412 -15.11 26.93 -4.95
C ASP A 412 -14.43 28.27 -5.23
N ARG A 413 -13.13 28.20 -5.60
CA ARG A 413 -12.40 29.36 -6.05
C ARG A 413 -12.92 29.62 -7.45
N GLY A 414 -14.04 30.34 -7.50
CA GLY A 414 -14.80 30.68 -8.69
C GLY A 414 -13.87 30.88 -9.88
N ASP A 415 -13.91 29.89 -10.75
CA ASP A 415 -13.14 29.81 -11.97
C ASP A 415 -13.74 30.74 -13.03
N PRO A 416 -13.07 31.83 -13.45
CA PRO A 416 -13.54 32.62 -14.55
C PRO A 416 -13.07 32.07 -15.92
N PHE A 417 -12.18 31.07 -15.97
CA PHE A 417 -11.45 30.68 -17.19
C PHE A 417 -11.08 29.18 -17.35
N GLY A 418 -11.83 28.24 -16.78
CA GLY A 418 -11.93 26.86 -17.25
C GLY A 418 -10.68 25.99 -17.12
N SER A 419 -9.93 26.02 -16.01
CA SER A 419 -8.94 24.95 -15.76
C SER A 419 -9.62 23.80 -15.02
N THR A 420 -10.09 22.81 -15.78
CA THR A 420 -10.48 21.52 -15.20
C THR A 420 -9.30 20.95 -14.43
N ASP A 421 -9.48 20.74 -13.13
CA ASP A 421 -8.63 19.88 -12.33
C ASP A 421 -8.32 18.60 -13.13
N PRO A 422 -7.07 18.33 -13.52
CA PRO A 422 -6.72 17.15 -14.30
C PRO A 422 -6.94 15.85 -13.49
N PHE A 423 -7.25 15.92 -12.20
CA PHE A 423 -7.59 14.79 -11.35
C PHE A 423 -9.10 14.60 -11.16
N GLY A 424 -9.92 15.57 -11.59
CA GLY A 424 -11.32 15.66 -11.19
C GLY A 424 -11.39 16.12 -9.75
N ALA A 425 -12.17 17.17 -9.48
CA ALA A 425 -12.41 17.59 -8.12
C ALA A 425 -12.96 16.38 -7.34
N PRO A 426 -12.42 16.05 -6.15
CA PRO A 426 -13.09 15.09 -5.29
C PRO A 426 -14.51 15.63 -5.06
N PRO A 427 -15.54 14.78 -5.16
CA PRO A 427 -16.89 15.18 -4.83
C PRO A 427 -16.87 15.87 -3.47
N ALA A 428 -17.45 17.06 -3.40
CA ALA A 428 -17.46 17.84 -2.19
C ALA A 428 -18.14 17.03 -1.09
N GLY A 429 -17.35 16.53 -0.13
CA GLY A 429 -17.84 15.90 1.08
C GLY A 429 -18.63 16.92 1.88
N GLY A 430 -19.94 16.97 1.63
CA GLY A 430 -20.89 17.54 2.56
C GLY A 430 -20.90 16.70 3.82
N GLU A 431 -21.10 17.33 4.97
CA GLU A 431 -21.27 16.68 6.28
C GLU A 431 -22.58 15.87 6.42
N ASP A 432 -23.20 15.50 5.30
CA ASP A 432 -24.33 14.58 5.23
C ASP A 432 -23.81 13.28 4.63
N GLU A 433 -24.05 12.14 5.30
CA GLU A 433 -23.81 10.78 4.78
C GLU A 433 -24.23 10.68 3.31
N VAL A 434 -23.28 10.83 2.39
CA VAL A 434 -23.51 10.54 0.98
C VAL A 434 -23.40 9.04 0.85
N ALA A 435 -24.51 8.36 1.11
CA ALA A 435 -24.72 6.97 0.72
C ALA A 435 -24.79 6.90 -0.82
N GLY A 436 -23.63 6.93 -1.47
CA GLY A 436 -23.46 6.30 -2.78
C GLY A 436 -23.60 4.78 -2.61
N PRO A 437 -23.92 4.02 -3.66
CA PRO A 437 -23.99 2.57 -3.54
C PRO A 437 -22.58 2.04 -3.27
N TYR A 438 -22.33 1.64 -2.01
CA TYR A 438 -21.14 0.88 -1.67
C TYR A 438 -21.05 -0.32 -2.61
N ARG A 439 -19.86 -0.63 -3.11
CA ARG A 439 -19.57 -1.94 -3.68
C ARG A 439 -18.72 -2.69 -2.67
N SER A 440 -19.07 -3.92 -2.37
CA SER A 440 -18.31 -4.73 -1.43
C SER A 440 -18.08 -6.13 -1.97
N GLY A 441 -17.06 -6.80 -1.46
CA GLY A 441 -16.82 -8.19 -1.83
C GLY A 441 -15.80 -8.92 -0.97
N LEU A 442 -15.90 -10.25 -0.99
CA LEU A 442 -14.89 -11.17 -0.49
C LEU A 442 -14.26 -11.87 -1.70
N PHE A 443 -12.94 -11.75 -1.82
CA PHE A 443 -12.13 -12.34 -2.88
C PHE A 443 -11.18 -13.38 -2.27
N LEU A 444 -11.05 -14.54 -2.92
CA LEU A 444 -10.02 -15.53 -2.63
C LEU A 444 -9.08 -15.61 -3.83
N VAL A 445 -7.86 -15.12 -3.62
CA VAL A 445 -6.83 -15.06 -4.66
C VAL A 445 -5.85 -16.21 -4.43
N PRO A 446 -5.77 -17.18 -5.34
CA PRO A 446 -4.91 -18.34 -5.13
C PRO A 446 -3.43 -17.96 -5.27
N GLU A 447 -2.58 -18.56 -4.43
CA GLU A 447 -1.13 -18.32 -4.43
C GLU A 447 -0.41 -18.85 -5.68
N ASP A 448 -1.03 -19.78 -6.40
CA ASP A 448 -0.48 -20.47 -7.58
C ASP A 448 -0.80 -19.77 -8.92
N GLY A 449 -1.47 -18.61 -8.89
CA GLY A 449 -1.82 -17.85 -10.08
C GLY A 449 -3.15 -18.26 -10.74
N GLY A 450 -3.90 -19.21 -10.14
CA GLY A 450 -5.22 -19.63 -10.64
C GLY A 450 -6.30 -18.53 -10.66
N GLU A 451 -7.54 -18.93 -10.96
CA GLU A 451 -8.68 -18.01 -11.02
C GLU A 451 -9.02 -17.42 -9.63
N ILE A 452 -9.35 -16.12 -9.60
CA ILE A 452 -9.85 -15.46 -8.38
C ILE A 452 -11.31 -15.85 -8.19
N LEU A 453 -11.65 -16.35 -7.01
CA LEU A 453 -13.03 -16.60 -6.62
C LEU A 453 -13.57 -15.38 -5.87
N SER A 454 -14.80 -14.98 -6.11
CA SER A 454 -15.40 -13.83 -5.42
C SER A 454 -16.88 -14.00 -5.11
N VAL A 455 -17.34 -13.24 -4.13
CA VAL A 455 -18.74 -12.91 -3.88
C VAL A 455 -18.82 -11.41 -3.63
N GLU A 456 -19.74 -10.73 -4.30
CA GLU A 456 -19.89 -9.27 -4.24
C GLU A 456 -21.28 -8.89 -3.72
N GLY A 457 -21.39 -7.67 -3.19
CA GLY A 457 -22.60 -7.06 -2.67
C GLY A 457 -22.57 -5.53 -2.76
N ASP A 458 -23.60 -4.90 -2.21
CA ASP A 458 -23.84 -3.46 -2.26
C ASP A 458 -23.98 -2.80 -0.86
N GLN A 459 -23.47 -3.48 0.16
CA GLN A 459 -23.66 -3.13 1.57
C GLN A 459 -22.38 -2.60 2.19
N ASP A 460 -22.52 -1.62 3.08
CA ASP A 460 -21.44 -1.12 3.93
C ASP A 460 -21.11 -2.09 5.08
N ASP A 461 -22.05 -2.90 5.56
CA ASP A 461 -21.76 -4.03 6.44
C ASP A 461 -22.45 -5.33 5.98
N ALA A 462 -21.69 -6.43 5.95
CA ALA A 462 -22.27 -7.73 5.57
C ALA A 462 -21.44 -8.91 6.08
N VAL A 463 -22.01 -10.10 5.90
CA VAL A 463 -21.31 -11.38 6.02
C VAL A 463 -21.32 -12.07 4.67
N PHE A 464 -20.14 -12.32 4.14
CA PHE A 464 -19.92 -13.11 2.94
C PHE A 464 -19.50 -14.54 3.27
N SER A 465 -19.88 -15.47 2.41
CA SER A 465 -19.45 -16.87 2.46
C SER A 465 -19.05 -17.31 1.06
N LEU A 466 -17.86 -17.89 0.94
CA LEU A 466 -17.30 -18.30 -0.34
C LEU A 466 -16.65 -19.67 -0.21
N MET A 467 -17.01 -20.59 -1.11
CA MET A 467 -16.47 -21.94 -1.16
C MET A 467 -15.35 -22.01 -2.20
N ALA A 468 -14.25 -22.64 -1.84
CA ALA A 468 -13.06 -22.82 -2.66
C ALA A 468 -12.51 -24.25 -2.52
N PRO A 469 -11.67 -24.71 -3.47
CA PRO A 469 -10.84 -25.89 -3.26
C PRO A 469 -9.91 -25.71 -2.05
N GLY A 470 -9.60 -26.81 -1.35
CA GLY A 470 -8.53 -26.81 -0.35
C GLY A 470 -7.20 -26.37 -0.97
N GLY A 471 -6.46 -25.51 -0.29
CA GLY A 471 -5.23 -24.93 -0.83
C GLY A 471 -4.74 -23.72 -0.04
N ARG A 472 -3.92 -22.90 -0.70
CA ARG A 472 -3.30 -21.68 -0.17
C ARG A 472 -3.82 -20.47 -0.93
N TRP A 473 -4.40 -19.54 -0.19
CA TRP A 473 -5.12 -18.38 -0.72
C TRP A 473 -4.71 -17.13 0.04
N VAL A 474 -4.90 -15.96 -0.57
CA VAL A 474 -5.00 -14.68 0.13
C VAL A 474 -6.45 -14.24 0.02
N SER A 475 -7.12 -14.04 1.17
CA SER A 475 -8.43 -13.41 1.18
C SER A 475 -8.29 -11.89 1.13
N SER A 476 -9.17 -11.22 0.38
CA SER A 476 -9.35 -9.78 0.40
C SER A 476 -10.82 -9.47 0.67
N LEU A 477 -11.10 -8.78 1.78
CA LEU A 477 -12.39 -8.14 2.00
C LEU A 477 -12.25 -6.69 1.60
N GLU A 478 -13.15 -6.23 0.74
CA GLU A 478 -13.05 -4.91 0.10
C GLU A 478 -14.39 -4.20 0.14
N VAL A 479 -14.34 -2.89 0.40
CA VAL A 479 -15.48 -1.98 0.28
C VAL A 479 -15.01 -0.76 -0.51
N LEU A 480 -15.79 -0.33 -1.49
CA LEU A 480 -15.51 0.81 -2.34
C LEU A 480 -16.71 1.76 -2.32
N ASP A 481 -16.44 3.00 -1.93
CA ASP A 481 -17.30 4.14 -2.09
C ASP A 481 -16.69 5.04 -3.17
N GLU A 482 -17.01 4.74 -4.43
CA GLU A 482 -16.45 5.44 -5.59
C GLU A 482 -16.95 6.90 -5.65
N ASP A 483 -18.19 7.14 -5.22
CA ASP A 483 -18.79 8.48 -5.16
C ASP A 483 -18.23 9.31 -4.00
N GLY A 484 -17.78 8.70 -2.92
CA GLY A 484 -17.08 9.37 -1.82
C GLY A 484 -15.56 9.43 -2.00
N GLY A 485 -14.99 8.70 -2.97
CA GLY A 485 -13.54 8.60 -3.18
C GLY A 485 -12.83 7.84 -2.06
N ALA A 486 -13.51 6.90 -1.41
CA ALA A 486 -12.98 6.13 -0.30
C ALA A 486 -13.02 4.62 -0.57
N ALA A 487 -12.07 3.89 0.01
CA ALA A 487 -12.05 2.44 -0.03
C ALA A 487 -11.58 1.86 1.29
N TRP A 488 -12.00 0.64 1.59
CA TRP A 488 -11.59 -0.10 2.77
C TRP A 488 -11.16 -1.48 2.35
N ARG A 489 -10.11 -1.99 3.00
CA ARG A 489 -9.57 -3.30 2.67
C ARG A 489 -8.98 -3.99 3.89
N ALA A 490 -9.17 -5.30 3.96
CA ALA A 490 -8.40 -6.18 4.82
C ALA A 490 -7.95 -7.41 4.02
N ARG A 491 -6.68 -7.79 4.19
CA ARG A 491 -6.10 -8.96 3.54
C ARG A 491 -5.39 -9.85 4.54
N GLN A 492 -5.53 -11.16 4.35
CA GLN A 492 -4.79 -12.15 5.12
C GLN A 492 -4.63 -13.44 4.31
N GLY A 493 -3.62 -14.21 4.67
CA GLY A 493 -3.43 -15.56 4.17
C GLY A 493 -4.44 -16.54 4.73
N ILE A 494 -4.86 -17.50 3.91
CA ILE A 494 -5.74 -18.62 4.30
C ILE A 494 -5.14 -19.91 3.75
N GLU A 495 -4.90 -20.87 4.62
CA GLU A 495 -4.46 -22.22 4.26
C GLU A 495 -5.43 -23.27 4.80
N GLN A 496 -5.81 -24.21 3.92
CA GLN A 496 -6.42 -25.47 4.30
C GLN A 496 -5.53 -26.64 3.88
N ARG A 497 -4.91 -27.29 4.86
CA ARG A 497 -4.18 -28.55 4.63
C ARG A 497 -5.16 -29.72 4.50
N PRO A 498 -4.84 -30.79 3.75
CA PRO A 498 -5.64 -32.00 3.74
C PRO A 498 -5.76 -32.61 5.14
N LEU A 499 -6.97 -33.03 5.55
CA LEU A 499 -7.17 -33.76 6.80
C LEU A 499 -6.93 -35.24 6.54
N LEU A 500 -5.89 -35.81 7.13
CA LEU A 500 -5.59 -37.23 6.97
C LEU A 500 -6.56 -38.08 7.81
N ARG A 501 -6.89 -39.28 7.33
CA ARG A 501 -7.75 -40.21 8.09
C ARG A 501 -7.14 -40.51 9.46
N GLY A 502 -7.96 -40.43 10.50
CA GLY A 502 -7.56 -40.66 11.89
C GLY A 502 -6.92 -39.44 12.57
N GLN A 503 -6.87 -38.29 11.90
CA GLN A 503 -6.52 -37.00 12.51
C GLN A 503 -7.78 -36.18 12.76
N ALA A 504 -7.79 -35.46 13.87
CA ALA A 504 -8.78 -34.42 14.11
C ALA A 504 -8.33 -33.09 13.49
N GLY A 505 -9.30 -32.21 13.25
CA GLY A 505 -9.07 -30.84 12.81
C GLY A 505 -9.97 -29.87 13.55
N LEU A 506 -9.59 -28.59 13.52
CA LEU A 506 -10.34 -27.50 14.15
C LEU A 506 -10.58 -26.38 13.13
N SER A 507 -11.77 -25.79 13.16
CA SER A 507 -12.04 -24.55 12.40
C SER A 507 -11.35 -23.34 13.03
N ASP A 508 -11.38 -22.22 12.32
CA ASP A 508 -11.14 -20.96 13.01
C ASP A 508 -12.33 -20.63 13.94
N LEU A 509 -12.06 -19.87 14.99
CA LEU A 509 -13.07 -19.35 15.90
C LEU A 509 -13.85 -18.21 15.24
N VAL A 510 -15.18 -18.20 15.37
CA VAL A 510 -16.01 -17.05 15.02
C VAL A 510 -16.72 -16.47 16.24
N LEU A 511 -16.81 -15.14 16.28
CA LEU A 511 -17.57 -14.39 17.26
C LEU A 511 -18.86 -13.93 16.59
N LEU A 512 -19.99 -14.16 17.25
CA LEU A 512 -21.27 -13.67 16.79
C LEU A 512 -21.55 -12.26 17.36
N ARG A 513 -22.50 -11.56 16.75
CA ARG A 513 -22.97 -10.24 17.20
C ARG A 513 -23.50 -10.32 18.65
N GLU A 514 -23.45 -9.19 19.34
CA GLU A 514 -24.00 -9.05 20.69
C GLU A 514 -25.46 -9.51 20.73
N ASP A 515 -25.83 -10.24 21.79
CA ASP A 515 -27.18 -10.79 22.00
C ASP A 515 -27.70 -11.71 20.86
N ALA A 516 -26.82 -12.18 19.97
CA ALA A 516 -27.18 -13.22 19.00
C ALA A 516 -27.67 -14.49 19.75
N PRO A 517 -28.74 -15.15 19.26
CA PRO A 517 -29.16 -16.43 19.82
C PRO A 517 -28.03 -17.45 19.66
N VAL A 518 -27.92 -18.40 20.59
CA VAL A 518 -27.01 -19.53 20.43
C VAL A 518 -27.53 -20.40 19.28
N PRO A 519 -26.80 -20.51 18.16
CA PRO A 519 -27.24 -21.28 17.01
C PRO A 519 -27.10 -22.78 17.28
N ASP A 520 -27.98 -23.59 16.67
CA ASP A 520 -27.92 -25.05 16.77
C ASP A 520 -27.05 -25.67 15.66
N SER A 521 -26.74 -24.88 14.61
CA SER A 521 -25.95 -25.30 13.46
C SER A 521 -25.04 -24.18 12.95
N PHE A 522 -24.05 -24.58 12.15
CA PHE A 522 -23.17 -23.62 11.50
C PHE A 522 -23.92 -22.68 10.55
N GLU A 523 -24.89 -23.21 9.79
CA GLU A 523 -25.68 -22.45 8.83
C GLU A 523 -26.51 -21.34 9.51
N GLU A 524 -26.98 -21.58 10.73
CA GLU A 524 -27.63 -20.57 11.57
C GLU A 524 -26.65 -19.54 12.14
N ALA A 525 -25.40 -19.93 12.37
CA ALA A 525 -24.35 -19.07 12.91
C ALA A 525 -23.82 -18.04 11.89
N VAL A 526 -23.69 -18.43 10.61
CA VAL A 526 -23.13 -17.59 9.54
C VAL A 526 -23.73 -16.18 9.47
N PRO A 527 -25.07 -15.97 9.38
CA PRO A 527 -25.64 -14.62 9.29
C PRO A 527 -25.48 -13.81 10.58
N LEU A 528 -25.08 -14.44 11.69
CA LEU A 528 -24.90 -13.83 13.00
C LEU A 528 -23.44 -13.42 13.27
N VAL A 529 -22.50 -13.75 12.38
CA VAL A 529 -21.07 -13.43 12.57
C VAL A 529 -20.88 -11.92 12.72
N ARG A 530 -20.07 -11.54 13.71
CA ARG A 530 -19.76 -10.15 14.02
C ARG A 530 -18.84 -9.53 12.95
N PRO A 531 -19.18 -8.35 12.41
CA PRO A 531 -18.30 -7.62 11.53
C PRO A 531 -17.21 -6.90 12.34
N GLY A 532 -16.11 -7.60 12.61
CA GLY A 532 -14.98 -7.08 13.39
C GLY A 532 -14.68 -7.89 14.65
N ILE A 533 -13.70 -7.38 15.42
CA ILE A 533 -13.14 -8.05 16.61
C ILE A 533 -13.33 -7.23 17.90
N ARG A 534 -13.99 -6.07 17.82
CA ARG A 534 -14.28 -5.22 18.97
C ARG A 534 -15.43 -5.80 19.80
N VAL A 535 -15.25 -5.82 21.11
CA VAL A 535 -16.21 -6.34 22.10
C VAL A 535 -16.33 -5.32 23.24
N GLY A 536 -17.56 -4.97 23.60
CA GLY A 536 -17.82 -4.05 24.70
C GLY A 536 -17.54 -4.67 26.08
N ARG A 537 -17.15 -3.87 27.06
CA ARG A 537 -17.00 -4.36 28.44
C ARG A 537 -18.32 -4.88 29.01
N GLY A 538 -18.29 -6.12 29.51
CA GLY A 538 -19.46 -6.82 30.04
C GLY A 538 -20.47 -7.23 28.98
N GLU A 539 -20.11 -7.14 27.70
CA GLU A 539 -20.88 -7.69 26.59
C GLU A 539 -20.98 -9.22 26.71
N ARG A 540 -22.15 -9.76 26.35
CA ARG A 540 -22.35 -11.20 26.15
C ARG A 540 -22.37 -11.46 24.66
N PHE A 541 -21.57 -12.43 24.23
CA PHE A 541 -21.49 -12.84 22.84
C PHE A 541 -21.29 -14.34 22.73
N VAL A 542 -21.64 -14.89 21.58
CA VAL A 542 -21.47 -16.31 21.29
C VAL A 542 -20.17 -16.53 20.53
N VAL A 543 -19.42 -17.53 20.96
CA VAL A 543 -18.27 -18.07 20.23
C VAL A 543 -18.71 -19.38 19.58
N ALA A 544 -18.40 -19.56 18.30
CA ALA A 544 -18.71 -20.80 17.59
C ALA A 544 -17.52 -21.36 16.81
N TRP A 545 -17.48 -22.68 16.65
CA TRP A 545 -16.46 -23.42 15.92
C TRP A 545 -16.96 -24.81 15.49
N GLU A 546 -16.19 -25.46 14.63
CA GLU A 546 -16.38 -26.84 14.22
C GLU A 546 -15.16 -27.69 14.54
N VAL A 547 -15.40 -28.92 15.00
CA VAL A 547 -14.39 -29.98 15.13
C VAL A 547 -14.61 -31.02 14.04
N TYR A 548 -13.52 -31.47 13.41
CA TYR A 548 -13.56 -32.42 12.30
C TYR A 548 -12.83 -33.71 12.67
N GLY A 549 -13.31 -34.84 12.15
CA GLY A 549 -12.56 -36.10 12.17
C GLY A 549 -12.41 -36.77 13.54
N LEU A 550 -13.26 -36.40 14.51
CA LEU A 550 -13.36 -37.11 15.78
C LEU A 550 -13.84 -38.54 15.53
N GLY A 551 -13.17 -39.51 16.15
CA GLY A 551 -13.59 -40.90 16.18
C GLY A 551 -14.84 -41.10 17.03
N VAL A 552 -15.51 -42.22 16.82
CA VAL A 552 -16.67 -42.64 17.61
C VAL A 552 -16.22 -42.90 19.05
N GLU A 553 -16.88 -42.28 20.03
CA GLU A 553 -16.52 -42.32 21.46
C GLU A 553 -15.13 -41.75 21.82
N ASP A 554 -14.51 -40.95 20.95
CA ASP A 554 -13.29 -40.23 21.33
C ASP A 554 -13.64 -39.22 22.46
N ASP A 555 -12.92 -39.31 23.57
CA ASP A 555 -12.98 -38.32 24.65
C ASP A 555 -12.02 -37.18 24.32
N ALA A 556 -12.57 -36.05 23.89
CA ALA A 556 -11.80 -34.82 23.65
C ALA A 556 -11.98 -33.84 24.82
N GLU A 557 -10.89 -33.18 25.21
CA GLU A 557 -10.91 -32.09 26.16
C GLU A 557 -10.81 -30.77 25.41
N VAL A 558 -11.83 -29.93 25.55
CA VAL A 558 -11.89 -28.61 24.92
C VAL A 558 -11.64 -27.54 25.97
N THR A 559 -10.67 -26.66 25.73
CA THR A 559 -10.34 -25.55 26.60
C THR A 559 -10.47 -24.23 25.85
N LEU A 560 -11.32 -23.34 26.34
CA LEU A 560 -11.43 -21.96 25.87
C LEU A 560 -10.70 -21.04 26.86
N ALA A 561 -9.72 -20.26 26.40
CA ALA A 561 -8.90 -19.41 27.26
C ALA A 561 -8.69 -17.99 26.71
N PHE A 562 -8.37 -17.04 27.60
CA PHE A 562 -8.12 -15.64 27.26
C PHE A 562 -6.73 -15.19 27.69
N THR A 563 -5.99 -14.53 26.79
CA THR A 563 -4.70 -13.89 27.11
C THR A 563 -4.72 -12.42 26.69
N ARG A 564 -3.99 -11.56 27.42
CA ARG A 564 -3.83 -10.13 27.06
C ARG A 564 -2.78 -9.98 25.96
N GLY A 565 -3.08 -9.19 24.93
CA GLY A 565 -2.25 -8.82 23.78
C GLY A 565 -2.45 -9.67 22.52
N ALA A 566 -1.86 -9.23 21.41
CA ALA A 566 -1.98 -9.85 20.08
C ALA A 566 -1.24 -11.21 19.92
N PRO A 567 -1.65 -12.05 18.93
CA PRO A 567 -1.14 -13.41 18.73
C PRO A 567 0.36 -13.52 18.40
N GLY A 568 0.97 -12.48 17.79
CA GLY A 568 2.33 -12.50 17.24
C GLY A 568 3.48 -12.59 18.26
N PHE A 569 3.19 -12.50 19.56
CA PHE A 569 4.13 -12.91 20.60
C PHE A 569 4.07 -14.44 20.73
N LEU A 570 4.80 -15.17 19.87
CA LEU A 570 4.91 -16.64 19.86
C LEU A 570 5.18 -17.26 21.26
N GLU A 571 5.74 -16.49 22.18
CA GLU A 571 5.88 -16.86 23.60
C GLU A 571 4.54 -17.22 24.27
N ARG A 572 3.41 -16.65 23.84
CA ARG A 572 2.09 -16.80 24.50
C ARG A 572 1.31 -18.05 24.12
N VAL A 573 1.42 -18.55 22.90
CA VAL A 573 0.88 -19.89 22.55
C VAL A 573 1.66 -20.97 23.29
N GLY A 574 2.99 -20.81 23.41
CA GLY A 574 3.80 -21.64 24.29
C GLY A 574 3.37 -21.54 25.75
N ALA A 575 3.09 -20.33 26.26
CA ALA A 575 2.59 -20.12 27.61
C ALA A 575 1.24 -20.81 27.87
N PHE A 576 0.31 -20.72 26.92
CA PHE A 576 -0.98 -21.41 26.96
C PHE A 576 -0.83 -22.95 26.95
N LEU A 577 0.05 -23.49 26.11
CA LEU A 577 0.39 -24.92 26.07
C LEU A 577 1.24 -25.39 27.27
N GLY A 578 1.45 -24.54 28.30
CA GLY A 578 2.21 -24.87 29.51
C GLY A 578 3.74 -24.92 29.32
N LEU A 579 4.26 -24.35 28.23
CA LEU A 579 5.69 -24.32 27.89
C LEU A 579 6.42 -23.07 28.46
N VAL A 580 5.68 -22.09 29.02
CA VAL A 580 6.21 -20.87 29.67
C VAL A 580 5.32 -20.50 30.87
N GLU A 581 5.91 -20.21 32.05
CA GLU A 581 5.18 -19.71 33.23
C GLU A 581 4.61 -18.30 32.99
N THR A 582 3.28 -18.13 33.05
CA THR A 582 2.57 -16.84 32.93
C THR A 582 1.42 -16.73 33.93
N ASP A 583 0.88 -15.52 34.12
CA ASP A 583 -0.31 -15.27 34.97
C ASP A 583 -1.51 -16.11 34.48
N GLU A 584 -2.24 -16.75 35.41
CA GLU A 584 -3.27 -17.75 35.12
C GLU A 584 -4.31 -17.29 34.08
N PRO A 585 -4.39 -17.94 32.89
CA PRO A 585 -5.41 -17.61 31.91
C PRO A 585 -6.81 -17.99 32.43
N LEU A 586 -7.80 -17.10 32.27
CA LEU A 586 -9.19 -17.48 32.50
C LEU A 586 -9.55 -18.56 31.48
N SER A 587 -9.85 -19.76 31.96
CA SER A 587 -10.14 -20.92 31.10
C SER A 587 -11.43 -21.62 31.50
N ILE A 588 -12.14 -22.14 30.50
CA ILE A 588 -13.28 -23.05 30.66
C ILE A 588 -12.91 -24.34 29.96
N THR A 589 -12.86 -25.44 30.71
CA THR A 589 -12.55 -26.76 30.18
C THR A 589 -13.76 -27.68 30.31
N PHE A 590 -14.11 -28.37 29.24
CA PHE A 590 -15.18 -29.36 29.22
C PHE A 590 -14.81 -30.55 28.35
N ARG A 591 -15.46 -31.69 28.63
CA ARG A 591 -15.29 -32.91 27.84
C ARG A 591 -16.32 -33.00 26.75
N GLU A 592 -15.86 -33.47 25.62
CA GLU A 592 -16.65 -33.69 24.42
C GLU A 592 -16.50 -35.15 24.01
N VAL A 593 -17.63 -35.84 23.86
CA VAL A 593 -17.67 -37.22 23.37
C VAL A 593 -17.93 -37.18 21.87
N GLY A 594 -17.10 -37.90 21.12
CA GLY A 594 -17.23 -38.02 19.68
C GLY A 594 -18.64 -38.51 19.24
N PRO A 595 -19.13 -38.06 18.07
CA PRO A 595 -20.43 -38.46 17.53
C PRO A 595 -20.52 -39.98 17.25
N ASP A 596 -21.75 -40.49 17.11
CA ASP A 596 -22.02 -41.92 16.81
C ASP A 596 -21.48 -42.36 15.42
N GLU A 597 -21.16 -41.41 14.55
CA GLU A 597 -20.49 -41.59 13.25
C GLU A 597 -19.39 -40.52 13.10
N VAL A 598 -18.31 -40.79 12.36
CA VAL A 598 -17.24 -39.80 12.11
C VAL A 598 -17.81 -38.64 11.27
N ASP A 599 -18.15 -37.55 11.94
CA ASP A 599 -18.81 -36.38 11.34
C ASP A 599 -18.20 -35.06 11.86
N THR A 600 -18.63 -33.95 11.27
CA THR A 600 -18.32 -32.60 11.71
C THR A 600 -19.19 -32.25 12.92
N VAL A 601 -18.55 -31.74 13.97
CA VAL A 601 -19.23 -31.39 15.21
C VAL A 601 -19.23 -29.88 15.38
N PHE A 602 -20.41 -29.27 15.26
CA PHE A 602 -20.60 -27.85 15.50
C PHE A 602 -20.80 -27.57 16.99
N ARG A 603 -20.17 -26.49 17.48
CA ARG A 603 -20.31 -26.00 18.85
C ARG A 603 -20.48 -24.49 18.86
N ALA A 604 -21.34 -24.04 19.76
CA ALA A 604 -21.54 -22.64 20.08
C ALA A 604 -21.68 -22.49 21.60
N LEU A 605 -21.04 -21.47 22.16
CA LEU A 605 -21.06 -21.16 23.60
C LEU A 605 -21.28 -19.67 23.79
N GLU A 606 -22.35 -19.30 24.51
CA GLU A 606 -22.50 -17.94 25.02
C GLU A 606 -21.51 -17.72 26.16
N ILE A 607 -20.72 -16.66 26.06
CA ILE A 607 -19.78 -16.26 27.10
C ILE A 607 -19.97 -14.81 27.49
N SER A 608 -19.64 -14.51 28.74
CA SER A 608 -19.46 -13.15 29.22
C SER A 608 -18.02 -13.00 29.67
N LEU A 609 -17.28 -12.06 29.09
CA LEU A 609 -15.95 -11.74 29.58
C LEU A 609 -16.06 -11.19 31.01
N PRO A 610 -15.12 -11.53 31.92
CA PRO A 610 -15.01 -10.82 33.19
C PRO A 610 -14.76 -9.33 32.92
N GLN A 611 -14.76 -8.49 33.96
CA GLN A 611 -14.41 -7.08 33.79
C GLN A 611 -12.92 -6.92 33.44
N LEU A 612 -12.60 -7.14 32.17
CA LEU A 612 -11.31 -6.86 31.56
C LEU A 612 -11.14 -5.35 31.41
N GLU A 613 -9.89 -4.90 31.46
CA GLU A 613 -9.52 -3.53 31.10
C GLU A 613 -9.64 -3.37 29.58
N PRO A 614 -9.91 -2.16 29.06
CA PRO A 614 -9.80 -1.92 27.63
C PRO A 614 -8.37 -2.19 27.15
N ASP A 615 -8.20 -3.16 26.25
CA ASP A 615 -6.93 -3.53 25.62
C ASP A 615 -7.17 -4.56 24.51
N GLU A 616 -6.11 -4.95 23.81
CA GLU A 616 -6.07 -6.13 22.94
C GLU A 616 -6.00 -7.41 23.78
N TYR A 617 -6.74 -8.42 23.35
CA TYR A 617 -6.74 -9.77 23.91
C TYR A 617 -6.75 -10.81 22.79
N THR A 618 -6.42 -12.05 23.13
CA THR A 618 -6.56 -13.19 22.23
C THR A 618 -7.39 -14.28 22.91
N LEU A 619 -8.40 -14.75 22.21
CA LEU A 619 -9.19 -15.92 22.55
C LEU A 619 -8.53 -17.16 21.95
N HIS A 620 -8.27 -18.16 22.77
CA HIS A 620 -7.69 -19.44 22.37
C HIS A 620 -8.70 -20.56 22.58
N LEU A 621 -8.80 -21.45 21.60
CA LEU A 621 -9.52 -22.71 21.67
C LEU A 621 -8.53 -23.83 21.48
N GLU A 622 -8.40 -24.69 22.47
CA GLU A 622 -7.62 -25.92 22.41
C GLU A 622 -8.53 -27.13 22.37
N LEU A 623 -8.18 -28.08 21.51
CA LEU A 623 -8.73 -29.42 21.48
C LEU A 623 -7.60 -30.41 21.80
N SER A 624 -7.69 -31.06 22.94
CA SER A 624 -6.76 -32.06 23.42
C SER A 624 -7.36 -33.46 23.27
N LEU A 625 -6.65 -34.33 22.54
CA LEU A 625 -7.03 -35.71 22.28
C LEU A 625 -5.99 -36.69 22.84
N PRO A 626 -6.39 -37.83 23.43
CA PRO A 626 -5.44 -38.81 23.96
C PRO A 626 -4.43 -39.28 22.91
N GLY A 627 -3.14 -39.04 23.18
CA GLY A 627 -2.04 -39.50 22.32
C GLY A 627 -1.80 -38.66 21.06
N GLN A 628 -2.44 -37.49 20.93
CA GLN A 628 -2.19 -36.52 19.85
C GLN A 628 -1.65 -35.20 20.42
N GLU A 629 -1.00 -34.41 19.58
CA GLU A 629 -0.65 -33.03 19.94
C GLU A 629 -1.94 -32.17 20.01
N PRO A 630 -2.07 -31.26 21.00
CA PRO A 630 -3.22 -30.38 21.09
C PRO A 630 -3.37 -29.50 19.84
N LEU A 631 -4.59 -29.37 19.35
CA LEU A 631 -4.93 -28.47 18.25
C LEU A 631 -5.37 -27.13 18.81
N VAL A 632 -4.81 -26.04 18.32
CA VAL A 632 -5.12 -24.68 18.80
C VAL A 632 -5.64 -23.80 17.68
N SER A 633 -6.74 -23.11 17.94
CA SER A 633 -7.29 -22.03 17.12
C SER A 633 -7.32 -20.75 17.95
N SER A 634 -6.95 -19.61 17.38
CA SER A 634 -6.84 -18.35 18.12
C SER A 634 -7.50 -17.21 17.36
N ARG A 635 -8.16 -16.29 18.09
CA ARG A 635 -8.83 -15.11 17.54
C ARG A 635 -8.48 -13.87 18.35
N PRO A 636 -7.83 -12.85 17.77
CA PRO A 636 -7.66 -11.57 18.45
C PRO A 636 -9.02 -10.89 18.67
N ILE A 637 -9.16 -10.20 19.80
CA ILE A 637 -10.29 -9.35 20.16
C ILE A 637 -9.78 -8.04 20.76
N VAL A 638 -10.54 -6.97 20.58
CA VAL A 638 -10.27 -5.68 21.22
C VAL A 638 -11.38 -5.39 22.20
N VAL A 639 -11.04 -5.23 23.48
CA VAL A 639 -12.02 -4.86 24.51
C VAL A 639 -12.06 -3.34 24.63
N GLU A 640 -13.25 -2.76 24.51
CA GLU A 640 -13.45 -1.31 24.58
C GLU A 640 -14.45 -0.91 25.67
N ASP A 641 -14.33 0.32 26.18
CA ASP A 641 -15.35 0.89 27.06
C ASP A 641 -16.66 1.08 26.26
N ARG A 642 -17.79 0.83 26.94
CA ARG A 642 -19.13 0.98 26.36
C ARG A 642 -19.57 2.44 26.22
#